data_AF-A0A8H6HUI9-F1
#
_entry.id   AF-A0A8H6HUI9-F1
#
_cell.length_a   1.000
_cell.length_b   1.000
_cell.length_c   1.000
_cell.angle_alpha   90.00
_cell.angle_beta   90.00
_cell.angle_gamma   90.00
#
_symmetry.space_group_name_H-M   'P 1'
#
loop_
_entity.id
_entity.type
_entity.pdbx_description
1 polymer ?
#
loop_
_entity_poly.entity_id
_entity_poly.type
_entity_poly.pdbx_seq_one_letter_code
_entity_poly.pdbx_strand_id
1 'polypeptide(L)'
;MAFLRPLVTTLALGLLAAAQSNTQAGAWKQCGGSSWNGPTSCVQGYVCAYYSSVYSQCVPPDVAPSVPAPTATASPTGQNPPAQTSDPPFPFPSATALPGCITLPENLSAKPNQRLPDPFMFYDGVTRVTNMTDWSCRRSEISQLFQSVELGTIPVAPDTVTASMSAILRVVEMALSPPSSHWEGPTFHVPADVAIISLNNDEIALHNGTSDRGTGIFYDLYGKDHPASAMMAWAWGVSRLIDGLAKLPAAKIDTDRLAITGCGANGKGALVVGAFEERIALTIPIESGSGGAAQANVWFSRAFDQQSSAPFDLPFDHHMLAALIAPRGLLVLDNSEFSWLGPASVFGCMKSASKVYEAIGYPDSMGFSQVGHTDHCVFPGEQYVEYQAFTDKPNNSGYVEKDWVDWAVPNLVAGSAPPTAPNEPPPTPTGVNCVVPTDLPVKKNSRLPNPFSFATSASPLAVNTSTEWYCRREQIGQLFQRYELGTLEPRPQYVAGEGSGTSLKINVGHNNRNISFDATVQYPTSDDKGPFPFIIALGGSTIPQPADTAVITFDPEDLAMTDGLSSRGNGKFYDIYGSGHSASALMVWAWGVSRIIDAVATTPLNLERGAIAVTGCSAHGRGALVAGAFDQRIHLTIPIESGAGGAGCWRIADDLKKSGVNATTAADLVNENVFFSEAFSEYADHITDLPIDHHLLAAMVAPRGLLILENRRSTNPWVLWTGWGMSQIGHTTHCQFAGQQYPELNAFVNKFLRDISGEQTNYFKTDAPNDAGYEEGKWVDWVLPRL
;
A
#
# COMPACT_ATOMS: atom_id res chain seq x y z
N MET A 1 69.83 27.15 59.11
CA MET A 1 68.66 26.43 59.66
C MET A 1 67.41 27.03 59.03
N ALA A 2 66.37 26.35 58.54
CA ALA A 2 66.17 25.08 57.84
C ALA A 2 64.75 25.15 57.19
N PHE A 3 64.67 24.76 55.91
CA PHE A 3 63.55 24.25 55.06
C PHE A 3 62.11 24.83 55.01
N LEU A 4 61.61 24.80 53.75
CA LEU A 4 60.25 24.88 53.19
C LEU A 4 59.62 26.24 52.82
N ARG A 5 59.80 26.62 51.54
CA ARG A 5 58.85 27.32 50.65
C ARG A 5 59.17 26.91 49.19
N PRO A 6 58.17 26.87 48.29
CA PRO A 6 58.34 27.66 47.07
C PRO A 6 57.16 28.59 46.81
N LEU A 7 57.51 29.77 46.32
CA LEU A 7 56.62 30.82 45.83
C LEU A 7 55.86 30.34 44.58
N VAL A 8 54.56 30.58 44.56
CA VAL A 8 53.75 30.65 43.34
C VAL A 8 53.40 32.12 43.11
N THR A 9 53.87 32.68 42.00
CA THR A 9 53.56 34.04 41.54
C THR A 9 52.30 34.02 40.68
N THR A 10 51.24 34.67 41.17
CA THR A 10 49.99 34.98 40.48
C THR A 10 50.13 36.27 39.66
N LEU A 11 49.87 36.20 38.35
CA LEU A 11 49.37 37.35 37.57
C LEU A 11 48.27 36.84 36.62
N ALA A 12 47.12 37.50 36.69
CA ALA A 12 45.88 37.16 36.01
C ALA A 12 45.87 37.65 34.55
N LEU A 13 45.29 36.84 33.65
CA LEU A 13 44.64 37.30 32.43
C LEU A 13 43.51 36.33 32.10
N GLY A 14 42.28 36.84 32.07
CA GLY A 14 41.08 36.05 31.81
C GLY A 14 40.95 35.68 30.33
N LEU A 15 40.53 34.44 30.08
CA LEU A 15 39.91 34.02 28.82
C LEU A 15 38.45 33.66 29.14
N LEU A 16 37.54 34.57 28.81
CA LEU A 16 36.14 34.24 28.57
C LEU A 16 36.08 33.50 27.22
N ALA A 17 35.78 32.21 27.24
CA ALA A 17 35.21 31.56 26.07
C ALA A 17 33.74 31.98 26.01
N ALA A 18 33.42 32.93 25.13
CA ALA A 18 32.05 33.26 24.80
C ALA A 18 31.39 32.02 24.17
N ALA A 19 30.43 31.41 24.87
CA ALA A 19 29.45 30.57 24.22
C ALA A 19 28.67 31.49 23.26
N GLN A 20 28.94 31.36 21.96
CA GLN A 20 28.09 31.95 20.95
C GLN A 20 26.72 31.30 21.09
N SER A 21 25.75 32.04 21.62
CA SER A 21 24.34 31.73 21.40
C SER A 21 24.13 31.78 19.89
N ASN A 22 24.05 30.62 19.23
CA ASN A 22 23.62 30.58 17.84
C ASN A 22 22.21 31.17 17.80
N THR A 23 22.08 32.38 17.28
CA THR A 23 20.80 33.10 17.16
C THR A 23 19.91 32.51 16.07
N GLN A 24 20.38 31.48 15.35
CA GLN A 24 19.67 30.81 14.26
C GLN A 24 19.70 29.28 14.41
N ALA A 25 18.57 28.64 14.14
CA ALA A 25 18.42 27.20 14.05
C ALA A 25 18.98 26.70 12.71
N GLY A 26 19.76 25.61 12.76
CA GLY A 26 20.33 24.98 11.57
C GLY A 26 19.25 24.43 10.63
N ALA A 27 19.66 24.06 9.41
CA ALA A 27 18.79 23.36 8.46
C ALA A 27 18.11 22.15 9.14
N TRP A 28 16.80 22.01 8.95
CA TRP A 28 15.96 20.97 9.53
C TRP A 28 15.90 20.93 11.06
N LYS A 29 16.34 21.99 11.75
CA LYS A 29 16.19 22.11 13.21
C LYS A 29 14.92 22.87 13.60
N GLN A 30 14.42 22.58 14.80
CA GLN A 30 13.26 23.27 15.35
C GLN A 30 13.55 24.78 15.50
N CYS A 31 12.58 25.58 15.09
CA CYS A 31 12.63 27.03 15.10
C CYS A 31 11.38 27.69 15.70
N GLY A 32 10.47 26.91 16.30
CA GLY A 32 9.26 27.46 16.93
C GLY A 32 8.40 26.40 17.61
N GLY A 33 7.40 26.87 18.36
CA GLY A 33 6.48 26.05 19.15
C GLY A 33 6.23 26.59 20.56
N SER A 34 5.05 26.35 21.12
CA SER A 34 4.65 26.88 22.45
C SER A 34 5.50 26.41 23.63
N SER A 35 6.32 25.37 23.48
CA SER A 35 7.29 24.88 24.49
C SER A 35 8.75 25.10 24.10
N TRP A 36 9.02 25.76 22.96
CA TRP A 36 10.37 25.96 22.42
C TRP A 36 11.05 27.21 23.01
N ASN A 37 12.21 27.01 23.66
CA ASN A 37 13.05 28.10 24.21
C ASN A 37 14.33 28.34 23.38
N GLY A 38 14.46 27.70 22.22
CA GLY A 38 15.63 27.79 21.35
C GLY A 38 15.50 28.87 20.25
N PRO A 39 16.40 28.87 19.25
CA PRO A 39 16.41 29.89 18.19
C PRO A 39 15.10 29.91 17.41
N THR A 40 14.58 31.10 17.10
CA THR A 40 13.28 31.27 16.38
C THR A 40 13.43 31.68 14.92
N SER A 41 14.67 31.75 14.43
CA SER A 41 15.01 32.11 13.06
C SER A 41 15.93 31.06 12.46
N CYS A 42 15.82 30.80 11.16
CA CYS A 42 16.59 29.77 10.47
C CYS A 42 17.87 30.33 9.85
N VAL A 43 18.85 29.45 9.61
CA VAL A 43 20.02 29.75 8.79
C VAL A 43 19.62 30.19 7.38
N GLN A 44 20.50 30.95 6.71
CA GLN A 44 20.25 31.51 5.39
C GLN A 44 19.83 30.43 4.38
N GLY A 45 18.75 30.69 3.64
CA GLY A 45 18.18 29.76 2.65
C GLY A 45 17.08 28.84 3.20
N TYR A 46 16.76 28.93 4.49
CA TYR A 46 15.70 28.15 5.14
C TYR A 46 14.66 29.08 5.77
N VAL A 47 13.40 28.65 5.79
CA VAL A 47 12.27 29.35 6.43
C VAL A 47 11.75 28.53 7.60
N CYS A 48 11.31 29.21 8.66
CA CYS A 48 10.70 28.55 9.80
C CYS A 48 9.25 28.20 9.46
N ALA A 49 9.03 26.98 8.98
CA ALA A 49 7.71 26.49 8.62
C ALA A 49 6.93 26.08 9.87
N TYR A 50 5.71 26.60 9.99
CA TYR A 50 4.77 26.22 11.04
C TYR A 50 4.14 24.87 10.70
N TYR A 51 4.25 23.92 11.62
CA TYR A 51 3.61 22.60 11.49
C TYR A 51 2.52 22.40 12.55
N SER A 52 2.68 22.97 13.74
CA SER A 52 1.66 22.97 14.79
C SER A 52 1.91 24.08 15.83
N SER A 53 0.98 24.26 16.77
CA SER A 53 1.11 25.25 17.85
C SER A 53 2.33 25.01 18.75
N VAL A 54 2.84 23.77 18.77
CA VAL A 54 3.99 23.35 19.59
C VAL A 54 5.26 23.09 18.79
N TYR A 55 5.22 23.20 17.45
CA TYR A 55 6.36 22.84 16.60
C TYR A 55 6.43 23.63 15.28
N SER A 56 7.61 24.16 14.99
CA SER A 56 7.97 24.78 13.71
C SER A 56 9.41 24.41 13.38
N GLN A 57 9.75 24.21 12.10
CA GLN A 57 11.05 23.70 11.68
C GLN A 57 11.65 24.50 10.53
N CYS A 58 12.98 24.61 10.52
CA CYS A 58 13.71 25.21 9.41
C CYS A 58 13.71 24.29 8.20
N VAL A 59 13.00 24.67 7.16
CA VAL A 59 12.94 23.91 5.90
C VAL A 59 13.26 24.81 4.70
N PRO A 60 13.69 24.27 3.56
CA PRO A 60 13.81 25.03 2.33
C PRO A 60 12.45 25.65 1.91
N PRO A 61 12.41 26.86 1.32
CA PRO A 61 11.17 27.56 0.99
C PRO A 61 10.21 26.79 0.08
N ASP A 62 10.72 25.89 -0.75
CA ASP A 62 10.01 25.00 -1.68
C ASP A 62 9.36 23.79 -0.98
N VAL A 63 9.74 23.51 0.27
CA VAL A 63 9.22 22.41 1.11
C VAL A 63 8.31 22.94 2.24
N ALA A 64 8.18 24.25 2.39
CA ALA A 64 7.38 24.87 3.44
C ALA A 64 5.86 24.74 3.15
N PRO A 65 5.05 24.21 4.08
CA PRO A 65 3.61 24.09 3.92
C PRO A 65 2.92 25.45 3.79
N SER A 66 1.97 25.55 2.87
CA SER A 66 1.31 26.79 2.44
C SER A 66 0.04 27.12 3.23
N VAL A 67 0.07 27.20 4.57
CA VAL A 67 -1.09 27.69 5.36
C VAL A 67 -0.64 28.45 6.63
N PRO A 68 -1.17 29.67 6.91
CA PRO A 68 -0.95 30.37 8.18
C PRO A 68 -1.80 29.77 9.32
N ALA A 69 -1.31 29.89 10.56
CA ALA A 69 -1.93 29.31 11.77
C ALA A 69 -3.46 29.55 11.90
N PRO A 70 -4.29 28.52 12.13
CA PRO A 70 -5.73 28.67 12.30
C PRO A 70 -6.14 28.94 13.76
N THR A 71 -7.04 29.90 13.92
CA THR A 71 -7.77 30.23 15.14
C THR A 71 -8.75 29.10 15.50
N ALA A 72 -8.82 28.73 16.79
CA ALA A 72 -9.72 27.70 17.30
C ALA A 72 -11.20 27.99 16.99
N THR A 73 -11.99 27.01 16.55
CA THR A 73 -13.20 26.44 17.22
C THR A 73 -13.90 25.38 16.33
N ALA A 74 -14.42 24.32 16.98
CA ALA A 74 -15.50 23.38 16.62
C ALA A 74 -15.22 22.16 15.71
N SER A 75 -15.25 20.97 16.34
CA SER A 75 -15.29 19.63 15.72
C SER A 75 -16.63 19.30 15.05
N PRO A 76 -16.63 18.59 13.91
CA PRO A 76 -17.77 17.81 13.44
C PRO A 76 -17.53 16.29 13.52
N THR A 77 -18.64 15.59 13.76
CA THR A 77 -18.84 14.15 13.98
C THR A 77 -18.70 13.30 12.71
N GLY A 78 -18.12 12.10 12.83
CA GLY A 78 -17.77 11.19 11.74
C GLY A 78 -18.86 10.25 11.22
N GLN A 79 -18.52 9.53 10.15
CA GLN A 79 -19.17 8.30 9.68
C GLN A 79 -18.11 7.23 9.40
N ASN A 80 -18.36 6.02 9.92
CA ASN A 80 -17.44 4.87 10.00
C ASN A 80 -17.31 4.08 8.67
N PRO A 81 -16.16 3.40 8.43
CA PRO A 81 -16.01 2.35 7.41
C PRO A 81 -16.74 1.04 7.79
N PRO A 82 -16.97 0.11 6.85
CA PRO A 82 -17.81 -1.07 7.07
C PRO A 82 -17.18 -2.07 8.06
N ALA A 83 -18.04 -2.66 8.89
CA ALA A 83 -17.69 -3.63 9.92
C ALA A 83 -17.18 -4.94 9.32
N GLN A 84 -16.01 -5.40 9.78
CA GLN A 84 -15.58 -6.79 9.64
C GLN A 84 -16.27 -7.64 10.71
N THR A 85 -16.63 -8.87 10.34
CA THR A 85 -17.28 -9.85 11.22
C THR A 85 -16.36 -10.30 12.35
N SER A 86 -16.93 -10.51 13.52
CA SER A 86 -16.31 -10.62 14.84
C SER A 86 -15.60 -11.93 15.18
N ASP A 87 -14.79 -12.51 14.28
CA ASP A 87 -13.88 -13.62 14.62
C ASP A 87 -12.52 -13.47 13.92
N PRO A 88 -11.39 -13.73 14.62
CA PRO A 88 -10.07 -13.67 14.02
C PRO A 88 -9.92 -14.72 12.90
N PRO A 89 -9.12 -14.43 11.85
CA PRO A 89 -8.95 -15.33 10.70
C PRO A 89 -8.32 -16.68 11.06
N PHE A 90 -7.67 -16.78 12.22
CA PHE A 90 -7.14 -18.01 12.80
C PHE A 90 -7.54 -18.16 14.27
N PRO A 91 -7.70 -19.41 14.77
CA PRO A 91 -7.89 -19.63 16.20
C PRO A 91 -6.68 -19.12 16.99
N PHE A 92 -6.93 -18.69 18.23
CA PHE A 92 -5.87 -18.30 19.15
C PHE A 92 -4.78 -19.39 19.22
N PRO A 93 -3.49 -19.00 19.22
CA PRO A 93 -2.41 -19.96 19.30
C PRO A 93 -2.52 -20.77 20.59
N SER A 94 -2.63 -22.09 20.45
CA SER A 94 -2.87 -23.02 21.56
C SER A 94 -1.63 -23.86 21.85
N ALA A 95 -1.47 -24.26 23.11
CA ALA A 95 -0.46 -25.24 23.52
C ALA A 95 -0.77 -26.67 23.04
N THR A 96 -1.90 -26.88 22.36
CA THR A 96 -2.31 -28.16 21.76
C THR A 96 -2.55 -28.01 20.27
N ALA A 97 -2.27 -29.07 19.51
CA ALA A 97 -2.56 -29.12 18.08
C ALA A 97 -4.05 -28.89 17.78
N LEU A 98 -4.32 -28.22 16.65
CA LEU A 98 -5.68 -28.09 16.12
C LEU A 98 -6.26 -29.47 15.75
N PRO A 99 -7.59 -29.65 15.86
CA PRO A 99 -8.23 -30.91 15.47
C PRO A 99 -7.87 -31.33 14.04
N GLY A 100 -7.35 -32.54 13.88
CA GLY A 100 -6.94 -33.09 12.56
C GLY A 100 -5.52 -32.74 12.12
N CYS A 101 -4.78 -31.93 12.89
CA CYS A 101 -3.36 -31.63 12.63
C CYS A 101 -2.41 -32.61 13.33
N ILE A 102 -1.17 -32.68 12.83
CA ILE A 102 -0.10 -33.47 13.43
C ILE A 102 0.18 -32.96 14.86
N THR A 103 0.23 -33.88 15.82
CA THR A 103 0.58 -33.59 17.21
C THR A 103 2.08 -33.65 17.39
N LEU A 104 2.66 -32.65 18.06
CA LEU A 104 4.06 -32.69 18.44
C LEU A 104 4.35 -33.84 19.41
N PRO A 105 5.51 -34.51 19.29
CA PRO A 105 5.94 -35.49 20.28
C PRO A 105 6.11 -34.86 21.67
N GLU A 106 5.79 -35.60 22.73
CA GLU A 106 6.00 -35.15 24.11
C GLU A 106 7.45 -34.78 24.42
N ASN A 107 8.41 -35.42 23.73
CA ASN A 107 9.84 -35.12 23.84
C ASN A 107 10.39 -34.69 22.49
N LEU A 108 10.71 -33.39 22.37
CA LEU A 108 11.34 -32.84 21.18
C LEU A 108 12.83 -33.25 21.15
N SER A 109 13.23 -33.93 20.09
CA SER A 109 14.64 -34.16 19.76
C SER A 109 15.29 -32.90 19.19
N ALA A 110 16.59 -32.73 19.48
CA ALA A 110 17.42 -31.72 18.86
C ALA A 110 17.44 -31.91 17.33
N LYS A 111 17.39 -30.81 16.59
CA LYS A 111 17.46 -30.80 15.12
C LYS A 111 18.64 -29.91 14.70
N PRO A 112 19.89 -30.41 14.78
CA PRO A 112 21.06 -29.60 14.43
C PRO A 112 20.93 -29.03 13.01
N ASN A 113 20.89 -27.70 12.92
CA ASN A 113 20.80 -26.96 11.68
C ASN A 113 21.76 -25.79 11.71
N GLN A 114 22.70 -25.73 10.75
CA GLN A 114 23.63 -24.60 10.61
C GLN A 114 23.02 -23.39 9.87
N ARG A 115 21.77 -23.53 9.44
CA ARG A 115 20.95 -22.55 8.70
C ARG A 115 19.67 -22.24 9.46
N LEU A 116 18.84 -21.34 8.91
CA LEU A 116 17.55 -21.03 9.50
C LEU A 116 16.57 -22.20 9.30
N PRO A 117 15.84 -22.64 10.35
CA PRO A 117 14.78 -23.63 10.22
C PRO A 117 13.73 -23.27 9.17
N ASP A 118 13.25 -24.26 8.43
CA ASP A 118 12.25 -24.06 7.39
C ASP A 118 10.85 -23.86 7.99
N PRO A 119 10.19 -22.69 7.79
CA PRO A 119 8.84 -22.46 8.30
C PRO A 119 7.79 -23.39 7.67
N PHE A 120 8.07 -23.96 6.50
CA PHE A 120 7.16 -24.80 5.71
C PHE A 120 7.42 -26.30 5.83
N MET A 121 8.34 -26.72 6.71
CA MET A 121 8.55 -28.12 7.03
C MET A 121 7.99 -28.38 8.43
N PHE A 122 7.12 -29.37 8.57
CA PHE A 122 6.64 -29.82 9.88
C PHE A 122 7.79 -30.43 10.70
N TYR A 123 7.60 -30.55 12.01
CA TYR A 123 8.65 -31.02 12.92
C TYR A 123 9.15 -32.45 12.62
N ASP A 124 8.31 -33.27 11.98
CA ASP A 124 8.66 -34.62 11.53
C ASP A 124 9.82 -34.64 10.52
N GLY A 125 10.10 -33.51 9.87
CA GLY A 125 11.14 -33.35 8.86
C GLY A 125 10.82 -34.00 7.51
N VAL A 126 9.57 -34.43 7.31
CA VAL A 126 9.11 -35.12 6.10
C VAL A 126 7.90 -34.41 5.48
N THR A 127 6.94 -33.97 6.31
CA THR A 127 5.71 -33.33 5.85
C THR A 127 6.00 -31.86 5.56
N ARG A 128 5.73 -31.42 4.32
CA ARG A 128 5.80 -30.01 3.93
C ARG A 128 4.42 -29.40 3.86
N VAL A 129 4.36 -28.10 4.14
CA VAL A 129 3.20 -27.27 3.91
C VAL A 129 3.02 -27.09 2.40
N THR A 130 1.85 -27.47 1.88
CA THR A 130 1.50 -27.37 0.46
C THR A 130 0.27 -26.52 0.19
N ASN A 131 -0.55 -26.26 1.21
CA ASN A 131 -1.78 -25.48 1.12
C ASN A 131 -2.08 -24.72 2.43
N MET A 132 -3.10 -23.86 2.45
CA MET A 132 -3.49 -23.06 3.64
C MET A 132 -4.02 -23.89 4.81
N THR A 133 -4.55 -25.10 4.57
CA THR A 133 -4.93 -26.02 5.66
C THR A 133 -3.67 -26.55 6.34
N ASP A 134 -2.67 -26.96 5.55
CA ASP A 134 -1.37 -27.35 6.08
C ASP A 134 -0.71 -26.17 6.81
N TRP A 135 -0.86 -24.94 6.31
CA TRP A 135 -0.31 -23.74 6.96
C TRP A 135 -0.97 -23.51 8.32
N SER A 136 -2.29 -23.65 8.40
CA SER A 136 -3.02 -23.53 9.67
C SER A 136 -2.51 -24.57 10.69
N CYS A 137 -2.29 -25.81 10.25
CA CYS A 137 -1.68 -26.85 11.07
C CYS A 137 -0.23 -26.53 11.45
N ARG A 138 0.58 -26.05 10.52
CA ARG A 138 1.98 -25.71 10.76
C ARG A 138 2.13 -24.50 11.67
N ARG A 139 1.31 -23.47 11.51
CA ARG A 139 1.24 -22.29 12.39
C ARG A 139 0.88 -22.70 13.82
N SER A 140 -0.07 -23.62 13.98
CA SER A 140 -0.37 -24.25 15.28
C SER A 140 0.83 -25.02 15.85
N GLU A 141 1.57 -25.76 15.03
CA GLU A 141 2.78 -26.48 15.43
C GLU A 141 3.92 -25.52 15.84
N ILE A 142 4.16 -24.45 15.08
CA ILE A 142 5.14 -23.40 15.38
C ILE A 142 4.82 -22.76 16.73
N SER A 143 3.55 -22.41 16.98
CA SER A 143 3.11 -21.89 18.28
C SER A 143 3.45 -22.83 19.42
N GLN A 144 3.18 -24.12 19.27
CA GLN A 144 3.51 -25.13 20.27
C GLN A 144 5.03 -25.27 20.49
N LEU A 145 5.85 -25.18 19.44
CA LEU A 145 7.31 -25.18 19.57
C LEU A 145 7.81 -24.00 20.41
N PHE A 146 7.33 -22.78 20.16
CA PHE A 146 7.66 -21.61 20.98
C PHE A 146 7.16 -21.75 22.41
N GLN A 147 5.94 -22.24 22.62
CA GLN A 147 5.37 -22.42 23.96
C GLN A 147 6.07 -23.52 24.78
N SER A 148 6.54 -24.58 24.13
CA SER A 148 7.19 -25.71 24.82
C SER A 148 8.65 -25.45 25.17
N VAL A 149 9.37 -24.66 24.34
CA VAL A 149 10.83 -24.52 24.47
C VAL A 149 11.25 -23.12 24.91
N GLU A 150 10.65 -22.06 24.36
CA GLU A 150 11.14 -20.70 24.57
C GLU A 150 10.28 -19.86 25.52
N LEU A 151 8.98 -19.74 25.26
CA LEU A 151 8.11 -18.75 25.88
C LEU A 151 7.26 -19.29 27.04
N GLY A 152 7.05 -20.60 27.13
CA GLY A 152 6.08 -21.19 28.07
C GLY A 152 4.64 -21.06 27.58
N THR A 153 3.69 -21.64 28.32
CA THR A 153 2.27 -21.68 27.92
C THR A 153 1.47 -20.51 28.45
N ILE A 154 0.46 -20.05 27.70
CA ILE A 154 -0.58 -19.14 28.20
C ILE A 154 -1.73 -19.98 28.79
N PRO A 155 -2.21 -19.69 30.01
CA PRO A 155 -3.36 -20.38 30.58
C PRO A 155 -4.67 -19.98 29.89
N VAL A 156 -5.69 -20.82 30.02
CA VAL A 156 -7.05 -20.47 29.58
C VAL A 156 -7.52 -19.18 30.28
N ALA A 157 -8.42 -18.44 29.61
CA ALA A 157 -8.97 -17.20 30.16
C ALA A 157 -9.59 -17.45 31.55
N PRO A 158 -9.40 -16.52 32.51
CA PRO A 158 -9.98 -16.65 33.85
C PRO A 158 -11.52 -16.65 33.78
N ASP A 159 -12.17 -17.31 34.74
CA ASP A 159 -13.62 -17.46 34.80
C ASP A 159 -14.38 -16.13 34.75
N THR A 160 -13.76 -15.07 35.29
CA THR A 160 -14.32 -13.72 35.30
C THR A 160 -13.29 -12.67 34.91
N VAL A 161 -13.70 -11.75 34.04
CA VAL A 161 -12.97 -10.49 33.75
C VAL A 161 -13.96 -9.35 33.92
N THR A 162 -13.62 -8.36 34.75
CA THR A 162 -14.41 -7.14 34.93
C THR A 162 -13.57 -5.90 34.66
N ALA A 163 -14.17 -4.82 34.17
CA ALA A 163 -13.46 -3.59 33.87
C ALA A 163 -14.20 -2.35 34.36
N SER A 164 -13.44 -1.34 34.78
CA SER A 164 -13.94 -0.04 35.22
C SER A 164 -13.05 1.08 34.69
N MET A 165 -13.60 2.29 34.63
CA MET A 165 -12.83 3.49 34.32
C MET A 165 -12.80 4.40 35.54
N SER A 166 -11.59 4.71 36.01
CA SER A 166 -11.30 5.96 36.74
C SER A 166 -10.52 6.87 35.79
N ALA A 167 -9.92 7.99 36.22
CA ALA A 167 -9.01 8.77 35.34
C ALA A 167 -7.84 7.93 34.72
N ILE A 168 -7.73 6.66 35.12
CA ILE A 168 -6.96 5.56 34.53
C ILE A 168 -7.93 4.38 34.31
N LEU A 169 -7.85 3.67 33.17
CA LEU A 169 -8.58 2.42 32.92
C LEU A 169 -8.13 1.35 33.93
N ARG A 170 -9.06 0.81 34.72
CA ARG A 170 -8.79 -0.20 35.74
C ARG A 170 -9.60 -1.46 35.45
N VAL A 171 -8.96 -2.54 35.04
CA VAL A 171 -9.59 -3.86 34.93
C VAL A 171 -9.75 -4.41 36.37
N VAL A 172 -10.98 -4.50 36.87
CA VAL A 172 -11.31 -4.69 38.30
C VAL A 172 -11.23 -6.17 38.69
N GLU A 173 -10.06 -6.73 38.53
CA GLU A 173 -9.49 -7.61 39.55
C GLU A 173 -7.97 -7.46 39.60
N MET A 174 -7.48 -6.22 39.49
CA MET A 174 -6.11 -5.84 39.84
C MET A 174 -6.13 -4.42 40.42
N ALA A 175 -5.46 -4.24 41.55
CA ALA A 175 -5.26 -2.94 42.18
C ALA A 175 -3.75 -2.75 42.42
N LEU A 176 -3.13 -1.67 41.94
CA LEU A 176 -2.67 -0.50 42.73
C LEU A 176 -1.68 0.39 41.92
N SER A 177 -1.44 1.57 42.52
CA SER A 177 -0.73 2.80 42.12
C SER A 177 0.72 2.71 41.60
N PRO A 178 1.25 3.77 40.93
CA PRO A 178 2.53 3.76 40.18
C PRO A 178 3.75 4.02 41.10
N PRO A 179 4.97 3.57 40.73
CA PRO A 179 5.96 4.49 40.15
C PRO A 179 7.08 3.88 39.24
N SER A 180 7.60 4.74 38.33
CA SER A 180 8.95 4.79 37.67
C SER A 180 9.39 3.56 36.85
N SER A 181 9.88 3.65 35.61
CA SER A 181 10.68 4.69 34.95
C SER A 181 10.66 4.58 33.41
N HIS A 182 10.49 5.74 32.75
CA HIS A 182 10.97 6.11 31.41
C HIS A 182 10.70 5.21 30.18
N TRP A 183 9.45 5.28 29.69
CA TRP A 183 9.17 5.43 28.26
C TRP A 183 7.86 6.22 28.12
N GLU A 184 7.94 7.48 27.65
CA GLU A 184 6.77 8.34 27.43
C GLU A 184 6.09 8.00 26.09
N GLY A 185 5.63 6.77 25.94
CA GLY A 185 4.83 6.37 24.79
C GLY A 185 5.55 6.49 23.44
N PRO A 186 4.81 6.29 22.34
CA PRO A 186 5.38 6.42 21.01
C PRO A 186 5.85 7.85 20.72
N THR A 187 7.10 8.01 20.29
CA THR A 187 7.61 9.28 19.73
C THR A 187 7.11 9.54 18.30
N PHE A 188 6.20 8.73 17.77
CA PHE A 188 5.57 8.92 16.46
C PHE A 188 4.21 9.63 16.59
N HIS A 189 3.83 10.41 15.56
CA HIS A 189 2.53 11.08 15.51
C HIS A 189 1.41 10.05 15.44
N VAL A 190 0.65 9.91 16.52
CA VAL A 190 -0.60 9.14 16.55
C VAL A 190 -1.71 10.04 16.01
N PRO A 191 -2.47 9.62 14.98
CA PRO A 191 -3.60 10.37 14.47
C PRO A 191 -4.57 10.76 15.58
N ALA A 192 -5.24 11.91 15.45
CA ALA A 192 -6.10 12.46 16.51
C ALA A 192 -7.30 11.55 16.88
N ASP A 193 -7.63 10.60 16.02
CA ASP A 193 -8.68 9.60 16.16
C ASP A 193 -8.18 8.24 16.69
N VAL A 194 -6.88 8.08 16.94
CA VAL A 194 -6.29 6.86 17.52
C VAL A 194 -5.99 7.08 19.00
N ALA A 195 -6.61 6.25 19.85
CA ALA A 195 -6.38 6.28 21.29
C ALA A 195 -5.10 5.51 21.66
N ILE A 196 -4.27 6.10 22.53
CA ILE A 196 -3.10 5.42 23.10
C ILE A 196 -3.49 4.81 24.44
N ILE A 197 -3.30 3.50 24.58
CA ILE A 197 -3.47 2.79 25.84
C ILE A 197 -2.09 2.37 26.33
N SER A 198 -1.64 3.00 27.41
CA SER A 198 -0.38 2.63 28.07
C SER A 198 -0.63 1.47 29.04
N LEU A 199 0.07 0.37 28.83
CA LEU A 199 0.06 -0.79 29.71
C LEU A 199 1.37 -0.81 30.53
N ASN A 200 1.26 -0.95 31.85
CA ASN A 200 2.42 -1.20 32.70
C ASN A 200 2.74 -2.69 32.69
N ASN A 201 3.68 -3.10 31.83
CA ASN A 201 4.09 -4.49 31.69
C ASN A 201 4.79 -5.05 32.94
N ASP A 202 5.46 -4.20 33.73
CA ASP A 202 6.10 -4.61 34.99
C ASP A 202 5.11 -5.04 36.08
N GLU A 203 3.87 -4.52 36.04
CA GLU A 203 2.81 -4.98 36.94
C GLU A 203 2.38 -6.41 36.58
N ILE A 204 2.33 -6.72 35.28
CA ILE A 204 1.95 -8.04 34.77
C ILE A 204 3.00 -9.09 35.12
N ALA A 205 4.25 -8.81 34.73
CA ALA A 205 5.41 -9.63 35.01
C ALA A 205 6.66 -8.76 34.98
N LEU A 206 7.43 -8.79 36.07
CA LEU A 206 8.70 -8.07 36.16
C LEU A 206 9.76 -8.70 35.24
N HIS A 207 10.68 -7.86 34.74
CA HIS A 207 11.61 -8.26 33.68
C HIS A 207 13.04 -7.73 33.81
N ASN A 208 13.39 -7.08 34.93
CA ASN A 208 14.65 -6.35 35.09
C ASN A 208 15.84 -7.27 35.39
N GLY A 209 15.61 -8.45 35.96
CA GLY A 209 16.68 -9.40 36.24
C GLY A 209 16.18 -10.81 36.54
N THR A 210 17.10 -11.76 36.72
CA THR A 210 16.78 -13.18 36.99
C THR A 210 16.01 -13.41 38.30
N SER A 211 16.15 -12.50 39.28
CA SER A 211 15.38 -12.52 40.55
C SER A 211 13.90 -12.28 40.37
N ASP A 212 13.50 -11.66 39.26
CA ASP A 212 12.11 -11.26 39.00
C ASP A 212 11.25 -12.45 38.56
N ARG A 213 11.85 -13.64 38.44
CA ARG A 213 11.19 -14.79 37.84
C ARG A 213 9.99 -15.20 38.67
N GLY A 214 8.83 -15.29 38.01
CA GLY A 214 7.61 -15.63 38.72
C GLY A 214 7.06 -14.50 39.60
N THR A 215 7.45 -13.24 39.34
CA THR A 215 6.98 -12.07 40.08
C THR A 215 6.11 -11.19 39.19
N GLY A 216 4.95 -10.78 39.71
CA GLY A 216 3.93 -10.00 39.00
C GLY A 216 2.56 -10.64 39.15
N ILE A 217 1.51 -9.86 38.90
CA ILE A 217 0.11 -10.26 39.09
C ILE A 217 -0.30 -11.51 38.31
N PHE A 218 0.34 -11.79 37.16
CA PHE A 218 0.11 -13.03 36.43
C PHE A 218 0.53 -14.25 37.27
N TYR A 219 1.68 -14.15 37.92
CA TYR A 219 2.24 -15.23 38.73
C TYR A 219 1.61 -15.30 40.13
N ASP A 220 1.08 -14.20 40.64
CA ASP A 220 0.24 -14.24 41.84
C ASP A 220 -1.05 -15.04 41.60
N LEU A 221 -1.62 -14.92 40.38
CA LEU A 221 -2.85 -15.62 39.99
C LEU A 221 -2.62 -17.10 39.65
N TYR A 222 -1.60 -17.41 38.85
CA TYR A 222 -1.37 -18.76 38.33
C TYR A 222 -0.23 -19.52 39.02
N GLY A 223 0.44 -18.89 39.99
CA GLY A 223 1.54 -19.43 40.76
C GLY A 223 2.93 -19.00 40.24
N LYS A 224 3.84 -18.71 41.18
CA LYS A 224 5.23 -18.29 40.91
C LYS A 224 6.06 -19.25 40.05
N ASP A 225 5.68 -20.52 40.00
CA ASP A 225 6.37 -21.56 39.23
C ASP A 225 5.67 -21.89 37.91
N HIS A 226 4.70 -21.06 37.49
CA HIS A 226 4.04 -21.18 36.19
C HIS A 226 5.08 -21.12 35.04
N PRO A 227 4.94 -21.94 33.98
CA PRO A 227 5.95 -22.07 32.93
C PRO A 227 6.09 -20.83 32.02
N ALA A 228 5.07 -19.97 31.95
CA ALA A 228 5.09 -18.75 31.15
C ALA A 228 6.29 -17.84 31.47
N SER A 229 6.93 -17.32 30.43
CA SER A 229 7.91 -16.24 30.55
C SER A 229 7.24 -14.88 30.83
N ALA A 230 8.03 -13.86 31.17
CA ALA A 230 7.50 -12.51 31.36
C ALA A 230 6.81 -11.99 30.08
N MET A 231 7.38 -12.22 28.90
CA MET A 231 6.77 -11.81 27.63
C MET A 231 5.44 -12.52 27.34
N MET A 232 5.36 -13.80 27.72
CA MET A 232 4.14 -14.58 27.55
C MET A 232 3.06 -14.17 28.56
N ALA A 233 3.46 -13.80 29.77
CA ALA A 233 2.58 -13.17 30.75
C ALA A 233 2.08 -11.80 30.24
N TRP A 234 2.93 -11.00 29.57
CA TRP A 234 2.51 -9.74 28.94
C TRP A 234 1.47 -9.97 27.83
N ALA A 235 1.64 -11.00 26.99
CA ALA A 235 0.63 -11.40 26.02
C ALA A 235 -0.71 -11.73 26.67
N TRP A 236 -0.70 -12.51 27.76
CA TRP A 236 -1.90 -12.74 28.57
C TRP A 236 -2.51 -11.43 29.10
N GLY A 237 -1.69 -10.52 29.60
CA GLY A 237 -2.14 -9.23 30.16
C GLY A 237 -2.81 -8.35 29.10
N VAL A 238 -2.26 -8.30 27.89
CA VAL A 238 -2.89 -7.62 26.74
C VAL A 238 -4.21 -8.29 26.37
N SER A 239 -4.28 -9.62 26.34
CA SER A 239 -5.55 -10.32 26.09
C SER A 239 -6.62 -9.95 27.12
N ARG A 240 -6.27 -9.84 28.40
CA ARG A 240 -7.21 -9.44 29.46
C ARG A 240 -7.60 -7.96 29.37
N LEU A 241 -6.67 -7.10 28.94
CA LEU A 241 -6.96 -5.70 28.64
C LEU A 241 -8.04 -5.58 27.55
N ILE A 242 -7.89 -6.34 26.46
CA ILE A 242 -8.86 -6.38 25.35
C ILE A 242 -10.21 -6.93 25.83
N ASP A 243 -10.21 -8.02 26.61
CA ASP A 243 -11.43 -8.59 27.22
C ASP A 243 -12.16 -7.56 28.10
N GLY A 244 -11.40 -6.74 28.84
CA GLY A 244 -11.93 -5.66 29.66
C GLY A 244 -12.51 -4.51 28.84
N LEU A 245 -11.82 -4.07 27.79
CA LEU A 245 -12.26 -3.00 26.88
C LEU A 245 -13.58 -3.38 26.20
N ALA A 246 -13.71 -4.62 25.73
CA ALA A 246 -14.94 -5.13 25.11
C ALA A 246 -16.16 -5.06 26.06
N LYS A 247 -15.91 -5.14 27.38
CA LYS A 247 -16.94 -5.04 28.43
C LYS A 247 -17.16 -3.61 28.94
N LEU A 248 -16.42 -2.63 28.43
CA LEU A 248 -16.48 -1.25 28.88
C LEU A 248 -16.80 -0.27 27.74
N PRO A 249 -18.06 -0.21 27.25
CA PRO A 249 -18.46 0.72 26.18
C PRO A 249 -18.17 2.20 26.50
N ALA A 250 -18.09 2.55 27.78
CA ALA A 250 -17.71 3.88 28.25
C ALA A 250 -16.30 4.31 27.82
N ALA A 251 -15.41 3.36 27.51
CA ALA A 251 -14.05 3.64 27.04
C ALA A 251 -14.02 4.19 25.60
N LYS A 252 -15.07 3.96 24.80
CA LYS A 252 -15.16 4.39 23.39
C LYS A 252 -13.95 3.96 22.55
N ILE A 253 -13.38 2.80 22.84
CA ILE A 253 -12.27 2.20 22.09
C ILE A 253 -12.84 1.21 21.08
N ASP A 254 -12.38 1.30 19.83
CA ASP A 254 -12.61 0.30 18.80
C ASP A 254 -11.65 -0.87 19.04
N THR A 255 -12.19 -2.02 19.48
CA THR A 255 -11.40 -3.23 19.75
C THR A 255 -11.10 -4.06 18.51
N ASP A 256 -11.65 -3.68 17.34
CA ASP A 256 -11.41 -4.38 16.07
C ASP A 256 -10.18 -3.80 15.33
N ARG A 257 -9.64 -2.67 15.80
CA ARG A 257 -8.51 -1.95 15.18
C ARG A 257 -7.41 -1.66 16.19
N LEU A 258 -6.84 -2.73 16.75
CA LEU A 258 -5.80 -2.63 17.77
C LEU A 258 -4.40 -2.73 17.16
N ALA A 259 -3.49 -1.88 17.64
CA ALA A 259 -2.07 -1.98 17.35
C ALA A 259 -1.26 -2.13 18.64
N ILE A 260 -0.14 -2.87 18.58
CA ILE A 260 0.81 -3.02 19.70
C ILE A 260 2.18 -2.51 19.29
N THR A 261 2.84 -1.77 20.17
CA THR A 261 4.20 -1.26 19.95
C THR A 261 4.98 -1.16 21.25
N GLY A 262 6.30 -1.09 21.14
CA GLY A 262 7.23 -0.89 22.24
C GLY A 262 8.67 -0.82 21.72
N CYS A 263 9.59 -0.29 22.55
CA CYS A 263 11.01 -0.22 22.22
C CYS A 263 11.86 -1.18 23.08
N GLY A 264 12.95 -1.73 22.53
CA GLY A 264 13.90 -2.55 23.26
C GLY A 264 13.25 -3.82 23.83
N ALA A 265 13.32 -4.03 25.15
CA ALA A 265 12.64 -5.16 25.81
C ALA A 265 11.11 -5.14 25.60
N ASN A 266 10.50 -3.96 25.56
CA ASN A 266 9.07 -3.80 25.25
C ASN A 266 8.79 -4.02 23.76
N GLY A 267 9.75 -3.78 22.87
CA GLY A 267 9.67 -4.14 21.45
C GLY A 267 9.67 -5.64 21.24
N LYS A 268 10.52 -6.38 21.97
CA LYS A 268 10.47 -7.85 22.03
C LYS A 268 9.12 -8.35 22.56
N GLY A 269 8.62 -7.72 23.61
CA GLY A 269 7.29 -7.97 24.16
C GLY A 269 6.16 -7.75 23.13
N ALA A 270 6.19 -6.64 22.39
CA ALA A 270 5.21 -6.34 21.34
C ALA A 270 5.20 -7.39 20.23
N LEU A 271 6.36 -7.92 19.83
CA LEU A 271 6.46 -9.01 18.86
C LEU A 271 5.79 -10.29 19.38
N VAL A 272 6.04 -10.67 20.64
CA VAL A 272 5.40 -11.85 21.28
C VAL A 272 3.89 -11.64 21.43
N VAL A 273 3.45 -10.46 21.88
CA VAL A 273 2.01 -10.12 21.95
C VAL A 273 1.37 -10.26 20.58
N GLY A 274 1.98 -9.67 19.53
CA GLY A 274 1.49 -9.79 18.17
C GLY A 274 1.35 -11.24 17.72
N ALA A 275 2.32 -12.10 18.04
CA ALA A 275 2.31 -13.51 17.67
C ALA A 275 1.23 -14.34 18.39
N PHE A 276 0.83 -13.97 19.62
CA PHE A 276 -0.06 -14.75 20.48
C PHE A 276 -1.44 -14.14 20.73
N GLU A 277 -1.68 -12.89 20.31
CA GLU A 277 -2.97 -12.20 20.39
C GLU A 277 -3.51 -11.89 18.99
N GLU A 278 -4.47 -12.71 18.52
CA GLU A 278 -5.02 -12.61 17.17
C GLU A 278 -5.85 -11.35 16.91
N ARG A 279 -6.30 -10.66 17.97
CA ARG A 279 -7.08 -9.42 17.86
C ARG A 279 -6.20 -8.19 17.59
N ILE A 280 -4.88 -8.31 17.64
CA ILE A 280 -3.96 -7.24 17.24
C ILE A 280 -3.86 -7.20 15.70
N ALA A 281 -4.34 -6.12 15.09
CA ALA A 281 -4.29 -5.90 13.66
C ALA A 281 -2.90 -5.47 13.15
N LEU A 282 -2.13 -4.74 13.96
CA LEU A 282 -0.80 -4.24 13.60
C LEU A 282 0.20 -4.37 14.76
N THR A 283 1.37 -4.94 14.48
CA THR A 283 2.47 -5.12 15.43
C THR A 283 3.67 -4.28 15.01
N ILE A 284 4.16 -3.39 15.88
CA ILE A 284 5.26 -2.46 15.60
C ILE A 284 6.37 -2.58 16.66
N PRO A 285 7.23 -3.63 16.60
CA PRO A 285 8.41 -3.72 17.46
C PRO A 285 9.46 -2.70 17.00
N ILE A 286 9.96 -1.90 17.95
CA ILE A 286 10.98 -0.87 17.71
C ILE A 286 12.28 -1.27 18.42
N GLU A 287 13.40 -1.24 17.69
CA GLU A 287 14.76 -1.53 18.19
C GLU A 287 14.77 -2.76 19.10
N SER A 288 14.01 -3.80 18.72
CA SER A 288 13.81 -4.96 19.58
C SER A 288 15.08 -5.79 19.68
N GLY A 289 15.99 -5.69 18.70
CA GLY A 289 17.28 -6.38 18.64
C GLY A 289 17.16 -7.92 18.58
N SER A 290 18.28 -8.60 18.37
CA SER A 290 18.34 -10.06 18.34
C SER A 290 17.96 -10.67 19.70
N GLY A 291 17.18 -11.75 19.67
CA GLY A 291 16.66 -12.44 20.84
C GLY A 291 17.68 -13.27 21.62
N GLY A 292 18.98 -13.24 21.28
CA GLY A 292 19.94 -14.13 21.92
C GLY A 292 21.40 -13.71 21.77
N ALA A 293 21.95 -13.14 22.84
CA ALA A 293 23.27 -13.47 23.37
C ALA A 293 23.47 -12.78 24.74
N ALA A 294 23.97 -13.55 25.71
CA ALA A 294 24.28 -13.20 27.11
C ALA A 294 23.11 -13.28 28.12
N GLN A 295 23.08 -14.38 28.90
CA GLN A 295 22.31 -14.55 30.15
C GLN A 295 20.90 -13.94 30.10
N ALA A 296 20.06 -14.41 29.18
CA ALA A 296 18.74 -13.82 28.97
C ALA A 296 17.89 -13.98 30.25
N ASN A 297 17.45 -12.83 30.74
CA ASN A 297 16.60 -12.62 31.89
C ASN A 297 15.28 -13.41 31.82
N VAL A 298 14.40 -13.17 32.78
CA VAL A 298 13.04 -13.75 32.91
C VAL A 298 12.10 -13.52 31.72
N TRP A 299 12.59 -12.82 30.69
CA TRP A 299 11.99 -12.62 29.37
C TRP A 299 11.57 -13.91 28.69
N PHE A 300 12.37 -14.98 28.85
CA PHE A 300 12.10 -16.32 28.34
C PHE A 300 11.85 -17.32 29.48
N SER A 301 11.22 -18.45 29.13
CA SER A 301 10.84 -19.50 30.08
C SER A 301 12.07 -20.20 30.67
N ARG A 302 11.89 -20.91 31.81
CA ARG A 302 12.97 -21.72 32.40
C ARG A 302 13.42 -22.86 31.48
N ALA A 303 12.53 -23.34 30.60
CA ALA A 303 12.85 -24.39 29.65
C ALA A 303 13.94 -23.94 28.65
N PHE A 304 13.92 -22.66 28.29
CA PHE A 304 14.87 -22.08 27.36
C PHE A 304 16.28 -21.94 27.93
N ASP A 305 16.44 -21.82 29.26
CA ASP A 305 17.73 -21.65 29.91
C ASP A 305 18.72 -22.76 29.48
N GLN A 306 18.24 -23.99 29.30
CA GLN A 306 19.04 -25.15 28.89
C GLN A 306 19.40 -25.16 27.40
N GLN A 307 18.65 -24.45 26.56
CA GLN A 307 18.82 -24.42 25.10
C GLN A 307 19.53 -23.14 24.62
N SER A 308 19.62 -22.12 25.47
CA SER A 308 20.18 -20.80 25.15
C SER A 308 21.64 -20.81 24.67
N SER A 309 22.41 -21.85 25.00
CA SER A 309 23.79 -22.04 24.53
C SER A 309 23.92 -22.87 23.25
N ALA A 310 22.82 -23.46 22.76
CA ALA A 310 22.81 -24.33 21.58
C ALA A 310 21.70 -23.94 20.58
N PRO A 311 21.67 -22.67 20.11
CA PRO A 311 20.60 -22.19 19.23
C PRO A 311 20.49 -22.98 17.91
N PHE A 312 21.58 -23.56 17.41
CA PHE A 312 21.58 -24.41 16.22
C PHE A 312 20.85 -25.74 16.39
N ASP A 313 20.53 -26.15 17.63
CA ASP A 313 19.78 -27.38 17.90
C ASP A 313 18.26 -27.14 17.96
N LEU A 314 17.83 -25.87 17.92
CA LEU A 314 16.42 -25.48 17.98
C LEU A 314 15.70 -25.76 16.64
N PRO A 315 14.48 -26.35 16.68
CA PRO A 315 13.71 -26.62 15.47
C PRO A 315 12.91 -25.40 14.96
N PHE A 316 13.14 -24.22 15.54
CA PHE A 316 12.52 -22.94 15.19
C PHE A 316 13.50 -21.80 15.46
N ASP A 317 13.22 -20.63 14.88
CA ASP A 317 13.94 -19.38 15.14
C ASP A 317 12.95 -18.20 14.97
N HIS A 318 13.31 -16.97 15.36
CA HIS A 318 12.40 -15.82 15.49
C HIS A 318 11.78 -15.35 14.18
N HIS A 319 12.29 -15.76 13.00
CA HIS A 319 11.57 -15.58 11.74
C HIS A 319 10.26 -16.36 11.71
N MET A 320 10.19 -17.50 12.40
CA MET A 320 8.98 -18.29 12.59
C MET A 320 8.07 -17.69 13.68
N LEU A 321 8.61 -16.94 14.66
CA LEU A 321 7.80 -16.18 15.61
C LEU A 321 7.06 -15.04 14.90
N ALA A 322 7.79 -14.28 14.07
CA ALA A 322 7.21 -13.25 13.21
C ALA A 322 6.20 -13.82 12.21
N ALA A 323 6.42 -15.04 11.72
CA ALA A 323 5.49 -15.77 10.87
C ALA A 323 4.14 -16.09 11.55
N LEU A 324 4.08 -16.20 12.88
CA LEU A 324 2.81 -16.37 13.60
C LEU A 324 1.93 -15.13 13.48
N ILE A 325 2.48 -13.94 13.23
CA ILE A 325 1.68 -12.72 13.04
C ILE A 325 0.95 -12.77 11.69
N ALA A 326 1.50 -13.45 10.69
CA ALA A 326 0.94 -13.50 9.35
C ALA A 326 -0.51 -14.06 9.36
N PRO A 327 -1.48 -13.40 8.67
CA PRO A 327 -1.30 -12.33 7.69
C PRO A 327 -1.46 -10.92 8.29
N ARG A 328 -1.51 -10.78 9.62
CA ARG A 328 -1.71 -9.50 10.31
C ARG A 328 -0.50 -8.60 10.11
N GLY A 329 -0.69 -7.29 10.23
CA GLY A 329 0.34 -6.29 9.93
C GLY A 329 1.55 -6.40 10.86
N LEU A 330 2.77 -6.37 10.30
CA LEU A 330 4.03 -6.35 11.04
C LEU A 330 4.97 -5.28 10.48
N LEU A 331 5.22 -4.20 11.24
CA LEU A 331 6.23 -3.18 10.94
C LEU A 331 7.41 -3.32 11.90
N VAL A 332 8.55 -3.80 11.42
CA VAL A 332 9.76 -3.81 12.25
C VAL A 332 10.57 -2.56 11.99
N LEU A 333 10.83 -1.78 13.04
CA LEU A 333 11.70 -0.61 13.00
C LEU A 333 12.95 -0.89 13.81
N ASP A 334 14.14 -0.74 13.23
CA ASP A 334 15.39 -1.11 13.88
C ASP A 334 16.50 -0.09 13.62
N ASN A 335 17.61 -0.18 14.36
CA ASN A 335 18.73 0.76 14.28
C ASN A 335 20.05 0.06 13.93
N SER A 336 20.67 0.48 12.82
CA SER A 336 21.93 -0.12 12.33
C SER A 336 23.20 0.31 13.06
N GLU A 337 23.18 1.38 13.87
CA GLU A 337 24.38 1.89 14.58
C GLU A 337 24.67 1.10 15.87
N PHE A 338 23.66 0.43 16.43
CA PHE A 338 23.81 -0.34 17.66
C PHE A 338 24.13 -1.80 17.37
N SER A 339 25.43 -2.14 17.43
CA SER A 339 25.91 -3.52 17.19
C SER A 339 25.27 -4.58 18.10
N TRP A 340 24.88 -4.21 19.32
CA TRP A 340 24.22 -5.07 20.30
C TRP A 340 22.76 -5.38 19.98
N LEU A 341 22.11 -4.62 19.08
CA LEU A 341 20.83 -5.02 18.48
C LEU A 341 21.00 -6.14 17.46
N GLY A 342 22.23 -6.42 17.02
CA GLY A 342 22.53 -7.40 15.98
C GLY A 342 21.87 -7.08 14.64
N PRO A 343 22.16 -5.93 14.00
CA PRO A 343 21.43 -5.46 12.80
C PRO A 343 21.32 -6.50 11.68
N ALA A 344 22.40 -7.25 11.43
CA ALA A 344 22.42 -8.34 10.44
C ALA A 344 21.52 -9.52 10.81
N SER A 345 21.43 -9.84 12.11
CA SER A 345 20.57 -10.90 12.64
C SER A 345 19.10 -10.51 12.51
N VAL A 346 18.74 -9.27 12.88
CA VAL A 346 17.35 -8.77 12.74
C VAL A 346 16.95 -8.72 11.27
N PHE A 347 17.79 -8.14 10.40
CA PHE A 347 17.52 -8.09 8.95
C PHE A 347 17.35 -9.50 8.36
N GLY A 348 18.25 -10.43 8.67
CA GLY A 348 18.17 -11.81 8.21
C GLY A 348 16.89 -12.52 8.67
N CYS A 349 16.55 -12.41 9.95
CA CYS A 349 15.33 -13.01 10.51
C CYS A 349 14.07 -12.43 9.86
N MET A 350 13.97 -11.11 9.74
CA MET A 350 12.77 -10.48 9.19
C MET A 350 12.63 -10.71 7.68
N LYS A 351 13.76 -10.77 6.95
CA LYS A 351 13.76 -11.17 5.54
C LYS A 351 13.35 -12.64 5.35
N SER A 352 13.72 -13.53 6.27
CA SER A 352 13.24 -14.91 6.23
C SER A 352 11.77 -15.05 6.66
N ALA A 353 11.30 -14.22 7.58
CA ALA A 353 9.90 -14.18 8.00
C ALA A 353 8.99 -13.70 6.87
N SER A 354 9.42 -12.71 6.08
CA SER A 354 8.66 -12.22 4.93
C SER A 354 8.40 -13.30 3.89
N LYS A 355 9.20 -14.38 3.86
CA LYS A 355 8.92 -15.56 3.02
C LYS A 355 7.63 -16.29 3.39
N VAL A 356 7.22 -16.25 4.67
CA VAL A 356 5.92 -16.77 5.07
C VAL A 356 4.81 -15.88 4.55
N TYR A 357 4.94 -14.56 4.72
CA TYR A 357 3.99 -13.60 4.15
C TYR A 357 3.89 -13.76 2.62
N GLU A 358 5.02 -13.97 1.92
CA GLU A 358 5.08 -14.34 0.50
C GLU A 358 4.28 -15.63 0.21
N ALA A 359 4.54 -16.70 0.95
CA ALA A 359 3.92 -18.02 0.75
C ALA A 359 2.40 -18.07 0.99
N ILE A 360 1.91 -17.30 1.96
CA ILE A 360 0.48 -17.26 2.32
C ILE A 360 -0.29 -16.16 1.59
N GLY A 361 0.40 -15.35 0.79
CA GLY A 361 -0.18 -14.33 -0.07
C GLY A 361 -0.43 -12.96 0.58
N TYR A 362 0.43 -12.53 1.52
CA TYR A 362 0.39 -11.22 2.18
C TYR A 362 1.77 -10.50 2.32
N PRO A 363 2.72 -10.53 1.37
CA PRO A 363 4.04 -9.84 1.44
C PRO A 363 3.98 -8.39 1.92
N ASP A 364 2.97 -7.62 1.52
CA ASP A 364 2.86 -6.20 1.87
C ASP A 364 2.34 -5.98 3.31
N SER A 365 1.89 -7.03 3.99
CA SER A 365 1.50 -6.98 5.40
C SER A 365 2.71 -7.09 6.34
N MET A 366 3.92 -7.26 5.83
CA MET A 366 5.16 -7.18 6.61
C MET A 366 6.13 -6.20 6.00
N GLY A 367 6.76 -5.39 6.84
CA GLY A 367 7.80 -4.46 6.42
C GLY A 367 8.82 -4.22 7.50
N PHE A 368 9.93 -3.67 7.03
CA PHE A 368 11.16 -3.59 7.79
C PHE A 368 11.88 -2.30 7.41
N SER A 369 12.17 -1.45 8.38
CA SER A 369 13.08 -0.32 8.24
C SER A 369 14.22 -0.46 9.24
N GLN A 370 15.44 -0.24 8.77
CA GLN A 370 16.62 -0.21 9.61
C GLN A 370 17.52 0.94 9.19
N VAL A 371 17.57 1.97 10.03
CA VAL A 371 18.25 3.25 9.77
C VAL A 371 19.20 3.55 10.92
N GLY A 372 20.39 4.05 10.61
CA GLY A 372 21.40 4.36 11.62
C GLY A 372 21.13 5.69 12.32
N HIS A 373 21.07 5.69 13.65
CA HIS A 373 21.02 6.92 14.46
C HIS A 373 21.67 6.75 15.84
N THR A 374 22.10 7.87 16.43
CA THR A 374 22.94 7.87 17.64
C THR A 374 22.19 7.66 18.96
N ASP A 375 20.86 7.80 18.96
CA ASP A 375 20.02 7.72 20.16
C ASP A 375 19.17 6.43 20.15
N HIS A 376 19.17 5.68 21.26
CA HIS A 376 18.37 4.45 21.40
C HIS A 376 16.94 4.78 21.84
N CYS A 377 15.93 4.12 21.26
CA CYS A 377 14.52 4.35 21.56
C CYS A 377 14.05 5.79 21.30
N VAL A 378 14.67 6.45 20.32
CA VAL A 378 14.26 7.77 19.81
C VAL A 378 14.02 7.63 18.33
N PHE A 379 12.78 7.91 17.91
CA PHE A 379 12.39 7.81 16.51
C PHE A 379 13.11 8.89 15.67
N PRO A 380 13.99 8.53 14.71
CA PRO A 380 14.61 9.49 13.83
C PRO A 380 13.56 10.05 12.85
N GLY A 381 13.54 11.37 12.66
CA GLY A 381 12.60 12.01 11.73
C GLY A 381 12.70 11.49 10.28
N GLU A 382 13.81 10.83 9.93
CA GLU A 382 14.03 10.19 8.63
C GLU A 382 13.17 8.92 8.43
N GLN A 383 12.82 8.19 9.49
CA GLN A 383 11.93 7.02 9.44
C GLN A 383 10.43 7.41 9.39
N TYR A 384 10.10 8.70 9.56
CA TYR A 384 8.69 9.17 9.55
C TYR A 384 8.01 8.97 8.20
N VAL A 385 8.77 9.11 7.11
CA VAL A 385 8.29 8.88 5.74
C VAL A 385 8.08 7.38 5.51
N GLU A 386 8.95 6.54 6.08
CA GLU A 386 8.89 5.07 5.95
C GLU A 386 7.73 4.47 6.76
N TYR A 387 7.40 5.06 7.92
CA TYR A 387 6.20 4.78 8.70
C TYR A 387 4.90 5.13 7.94
N GLN A 388 4.89 6.17 7.10
CA GLN A 388 3.73 6.53 6.27
C GLN A 388 3.69 5.79 4.92
N ALA A 389 4.80 5.24 4.43
CA ALA A 389 4.93 4.78 3.04
C ALA A 389 5.17 3.28 2.85
N PHE A 390 5.77 2.55 3.79
CA PHE A 390 5.91 1.09 3.76
C PHE A 390 6.13 0.48 2.35
N THR A 391 7.18 0.86 1.61
CA THR A 391 8.46 0.11 1.55
C THR A 391 9.66 0.90 0.95
N ASP A 392 10.84 0.29 1.17
CA ASP A 392 12.10 0.25 0.41
C ASP A 392 13.18 1.36 0.47
N LYS A 393 14.25 1.05 1.23
CA LYS A 393 15.64 1.29 0.82
C LYS A 393 16.49 0.02 0.99
N PRO A 394 17.45 -0.24 0.09
CA PRO A 394 18.40 -1.34 0.23
C PRO A 394 19.47 -0.98 1.28
N ASN A 395 19.30 -1.49 2.49
CA ASN A 395 20.39 -1.63 3.46
C ASN A 395 20.88 -3.08 3.34
N ASN A 396 22.16 -3.27 3.04
CA ASN A 396 22.80 -4.58 3.03
C ASN A 396 23.71 -4.68 4.26
N SER A 397 23.12 -4.97 5.42
CA SER A 397 23.82 -5.21 6.70
C SER A 397 24.68 -6.49 6.72
N GLY A 398 25.26 -6.89 5.59
CA GLY A 398 26.13 -8.05 5.46
C GLY A 398 25.43 -9.42 5.43
N TYR A 399 24.10 -9.48 5.40
CA TYR A 399 23.35 -10.73 5.25
C TYR A 399 23.36 -11.22 3.79
N VAL A 400 23.69 -12.49 3.59
CA VAL A 400 23.70 -13.16 2.28
C VAL A 400 22.73 -14.35 2.34
N GLU A 401 21.53 -14.16 1.79
CA GLU A 401 20.39 -15.09 1.93
C GLU A 401 20.71 -16.56 1.60
N LYS A 402 21.47 -16.79 0.52
CA LYS A 402 21.88 -18.15 0.09
C LYS A 402 22.72 -18.92 1.12
N ASP A 403 23.30 -18.24 2.10
CA ASP A 403 24.12 -18.87 3.13
C ASP A 403 23.26 -19.40 4.29
N TRP A 404 22.04 -18.86 4.46
CA TRP A 404 21.15 -19.10 5.60
C TRP A 404 19.82 -19.76 5.23
N VAL A 405 19.37 -19.63 3.98
CA VAL A 405 18.10 -20.18 3.47
C VAL A 405 18.39 -21.13 2.32
N ASP A 406 18.03 -22.40 2.50
CA ASP A 406 18.18 -23.47 1.50
C ASP A 406 16.88 -24.22 1.19
N TRP A 407 15.78 -23.72 1.74
CA TRP A 407 14.43 -24.20 1.52
C TRP A 407 13.68 -23.34 0.50
N ALA A 408 12.72 -23.95 -0.19
CA ALA A 408 11.88 -23.26 -1.16
C ALA A 408 10.62 -22.71 -0.48
N VAL A 409 10.22 -21.51 -0.92
CA VAL A 409 8.95 -20.87 -0.54
C VAL A 409 7.82 -21.53 -1.32
N PRO A 410 6.93 -22.31 -0.69
CA PRO A 410 5.77 -22.88 -1.37
C PRO A 410 4.72 -21.79 -1.62
N ASN A 411 3.93 -21.93 -2.68
CA ASN A 411 2.70 -21.16 -2.84
C ASN A 411 1.56 -21.96 -2.19
N LEU A 412 1.06 -21.47 -1.06
CA LEU A 412 0.11 -22.21 -0.21
C LEU A 412 -1.35 -21.94 -0.54
N VAL A 413 -1.61 -21.04 -1.49
CA VAL A 413 -2.95 -20.56 -1.80
C VAL A 413 -3.61 -21.46 -2.86
N ALA A 414 -4.11 -22.62 -2.44
CA ALA A 414 -5.05 -23.41 -3.25
C ALA A 414 -6.43 -22.74 -3.24
N GLY A 415 -6.67 -21.82 -4.18
CA GLY A 415 -7.95 -21.11 -4.35
C GLY A 415 -8.13 -19.93 -3.39
N SER A 416 -7.87 -18.71 -3.88
CA SER A 416 -8.14 -17.38 -3.28
C SER A 416 -7.35 -16.99 -2.00
N ALA A 417 -6.58 -15.90 -1.89
CA ALA A 417 -6.23 -14.83 -2.82
C ALA A 417 -4.78 -14.33 -2.69
N PRO A 418 -4.19 -13.81 -3.78
CA PRO A 418 -2.85 -13.24 -3.78
C PRO A 418 -2.82 -11.89 -3.04
N PRO A 419 -1.65 -11.46 -2.57
CA PRO A 419 -1.46 -10.12 -2.03
C PRO A 419 -1.70 -9.12 -3.13
N THR A 420 -2.36 -8.02 -2.78
CA THR A 420 -2.33 -6.82 -3.61
C THR A 420 -0.87 -6.44 -3.86
N ALA A 421 -0.58 -5.99 -5.06
CA ALA A 421 0.77 -5.59 -5.45
C ALA A 421 1.16 -4.28 -4.75
N PRO A 422 2.47 -3.92 -4.67
CA PRO A 422 2.97 -2.60 -4.24
C PRO A 422 2.47 -1.41 -5.09
N ASN A 423 1.65 -1.71 -6.09
CA ASN A 423 0.81 -0.78 -6.82
C ASN A 423 -0.64 -1.05 -6.39
N GLU A 424 -1.05 -0.75 -5.16
CA GLU A 424 -2.49 -0.59 -4.93
C GLU A 424 -2.92 0.71 -5.60
N PRO A 425 -4.07 0.75 -6.32
CA PRO A 425 -4.66 2.02 -6.68
C PRO A 425 -4.73 2.87 -5.40
N PRO A 426 -4.30 4.15 -5.41
CA PRO A 426 -4.43 5.02 -4.25
C PRO A 426 -5.84 4.89 -3.66
N PRO A 427 -5.97 4.83 -2.32
CA PRO A 427 -7.23 4.54 -1.66
C PRO A 427 -8.32 5.44 -2.22
N THR A 428 -9.43 4.82 -2.62
CA THR A 428 -10.58 5.53 -3.17
C THR A 428 -11.01 6.61 -2.17
N PRO A 429 -11.04 7.89 -2.56
CA PRO A 429 -11.49 8.97 -1.69
C PRO A 429 -12.84 8.64 -1.04
N THR A 430 -12.91 8.74 0.28
CA THR A 430 -14.13 8.45 1.04
C THR A 430 -14.83 9.76 1.44
N GLY A 431 -16.13 9.83 1.17
CA GLY A 431 -16.96 11.02 1.44
C GLY A 431 -18.32 10.93 0.77
N VAL A 432 -19.32 11.64 1.31
CA VAL A 432 -20.72 11.60 0.83
C VAL A 432 -20.83 11.97 -0.65
N ASN A 433 -19.94 12.84 -1.15
CA ASN A 433 -19.95 13.31 -2.53
C ASN A 433 -19.17 12.42 -3.52
N CYS A 434 -18.51 11.35 -3.05
CA CYS A 434 -17.69 10.47 -3.89
C CYS A 434 -18.51 9.31 -4.48
N VAL A 435 -19.78 9.15 -4.06
CA VAL A 435 -20.72 8.13 -4.54
C VAL A 435 -21.78 8.79 -5.43
N VAL A 436 -22.14 8.14 -6.54
CA VAL A 436 -23.24 8.59 -7.41
C VAL A 436 -24.57 8.12 -6.82
N PRO A 437 -25.53 9.03 -6.54
CA PRO A 437 -26.86 8.65 -6.08
C PRO A 437 -27.53 7.62 -7.00
N THR A 438 -28.28 6.68 -6.44
CA THR A 438 -29.04 5.70 -7.21
C THR A 438 -30.18 6.36 -8.00
N ASP A 439 -30.76 7.43 -7.45
CA ASP A 439 -31.84 8.24 -8.01
C ASP A 439 -31.32 9.52 -8.70
N LEU A 440 -30.32 9.38 -9.58
CA LEU A 440 -29.78 10.53 -10.33
C LEU A 440 -30.76 10.97 -11.43
N PRO A 441 -31.38 12.17 -11.35
CA PRO A 441 -32.23 12.66 -12.41
C PRO A 441 -31.39 13.02 -13.63
N VAL A 442 -31.58 12.27 -14.71
CA VAL A 442 -30.91 12.50 -15.99
C VAL A 442 -31.50 13.77 -16.63
N LYS A 443 -30.66 14.79 -16.82
CA LYS A 443 -31.07 16.07 -17.40
C LYS A 443 -30.42 16.25 -18.76
N LYS A 444 -31.25 16.48 -19.78
CA LYS A 444 -30.79 16.79 -21.13
C LYS A 444 -29.80 17.95 -21.15
N ASN A 445 -28.60 17.68 -21.66
CA ASN A 445 -27.52 18.64 -21.85
C ASN A 445 -26.94 18.50 -23.27
N SER A 446 -27.15 19.54 -24.09
CA SER A 446 -26.60 19.59 -25.45
C SER A 446 -25.11 19.97 -25.50
N ARG A 447 -24.57 20.51 -24.40
CA ARG A 447 -23.14 20.83 -24.22
C ARG A 447 -22.44 19.67 -23.54
N LEU A 448 -21.12 19.75 -23.42
CA LEU A 448 -20.36 18.75 -22.68
C LEU A 448 -20.72 18.83 -21.17
N PRO A 449 -20.83 17.70 -20.46
CA PRO A 449 -20.99 17.70 -19.00
C PRO A 449 -19.82 18.37 -18.27
N ASN A 450 -20.11 19.22 -17.28
CA ASN A 450 -19.09 19.93 -16.51
C ASN A 450 -18.26 18.95 -15.63
N PRO A 451 -16.93 18.85 -15.79
CA PRO A 451 -16.08 18.02 -14.93
C PRO A 451 -16.10 18.50 -13.48
N PHE A 452 -16.22 19.79 -13.24
CA PHE A 452 -16.11 20.44 -11.92
C PHE A 452 -17.45 20.61 -11.20
N SER A 453 -18.39 19.70 -11.46
CA SER A 453 -19.68 19.64 -10.78
C SER A 453 -19.99 18.20 -10.40
N PHE A 454 -20.26 17.94 -9.12
CA PHE A 454 -20.73 16.64 -8.64
C PHE A 454 -22.08 16.28 -9.27
N ALA A 455 -22.28 14.98 -9.50
CA ALA A 455 -23.56 14.40 -9.84
C ALA A 455 -24.36 14.17 -8.55
N THR A 456 -25.38 15.00 -8.31
CA THR A 456 -26.22 14.92 -7.10
C THR A 456 -27.70 14.88 -7.47
N SER A 457 -28.55 14.38 -6.58
CA SER A 457 -30.02 14.43 -6.73
C SER A 457 -30.61 15.82 -6.43
N ALA A 458 -29.79 16.76 -5.94
CA ALA A 458 -30.14 18.14 -5.61
C ALA A 458 -29.41 19.13 -6.54
N SER A 459 -29.33 20.42 -6.15
CA SER A 459 -28.61 21.42 -6.94
C SER A 459 -27.14 21.06 -7.16
N PRO A 460 -26.53 21.43 -8.31
CA PRO A 460 -25.16 21.06 -8.63
C PRO A 460 -24.17 21.61 -7.59
N LEU A 461 -23.38 20.73 -6.98
CA LEU A 461 -22.31 21.10 -6.07
C LEU A 461 -21.01 21.23 -6.86
N ALA A 462 -20.32 22.37 -6.74
CA ALA A 462 -19.06 22.62 -7.45
C ALA A 462 -17.88 21.85 -6.83
N VAL A 463 -16.92 21.48 -7.67
CA VAL A 463 -15.61 20.93 -7.29
C VAL A 463 -14.62 22.09 -7.25
N ASN A 464 -14.09 22.42 -6.08
CA ASN A 464 -13.23 23.58 -5.87
C ASN A 464 -11.84 23.24 -5.33
N THR A 465 -11.60 21.98 -4.96
CA THR A 465 -10.32 21.51 -4.41
C THR A 465 -9.84 20.23 -5.11
N SER A 466 -8.52 19.99 -5.07
CA SER A 466 -7.91 18.74 -5.53
C SER A 466 -8.47 17.48 -4.83
N THR A 467 -8.81 17.56 -3.54
CA THR A 467 -9.48 16.45 -2.82
C THR A 467 -10.88 16.17 -3.36
N GLU A 468 -11.68 17.21 -3.61
CA GLU A 468 -13.01 17.08 -4.22
C GLU A 468 -12.92 16.54 -5.65
N TRP A 469 -11.86 16.89 -6.39
CA TRP A 469 -11.61 16.34 -7.72
C TRP A 469 -11.42 14.82 -7.68
N TYR A 470 -10.69 14.29 -6.70
CA TYR A 470 -10.56 12.84 -6.57
C TYR A 470 -11.92 12.18 -6.30
N CYS A 471 -12.78 12.74 -5.46
CA CYS A 471 -14.16 12.24 -5.28
C CYS A 471 -15.00 12.33 -6.55
N ARG A 472 -14.83 13.43 -7.31
CA ARG A 472 -15.51 13.61 -8.59
C ARG A 472 -15.06 12.59 -9.63
N ARG A 473 -13.77 12.25 -9.67
CA ARG A 473 -13.22 11.20 -10.53
C ARG A 473 -13.90 9.86 -10.26
N GLU A 474 -14.10 9.50 -8.99
CA GLU A 474 -14.81 8.26 -8.63
C GLU A 474 -16.27 8.27 -9.08
N GLN A 475 -16.95 9.43 -8.95
CA GLN A 475 -18.30 9.57 -9.51
C GLN A 475 -18.31 9.41 -11.03
N ILE A 476 -17.34 10.00 -11.75
CA ILE A 476 -17.23 9.85 -13.21
C ILE A 476 -17.07 8.36 -13.56
N GLY A 477 -16.19 7.63 -12.87
CA GLY A 477 -16.01 6.20 -13.08
C GLY A 477 -17.29 5.38 -12.85
N GLN A 478 -18.05 5.69 -11.79
CA GLN A 478 -19.34 5.05 -11.53
C GLN A 478 -20.38 5.38 -12.61
N LEU A 479 -20.39 6.60 -13.15
CA LEU A 479 -21.29 6.98 -14.24
C LEU A 479 -20.94 6.24 -15.54
N PHE A 480 -19.66 6.13 -15.88
CA PHE A 480 -19.23 5.34 -17.04
C PHE A 480 -19.60 3.86 -16.89
N GLN A 481 -19.39 3.25 -15.73
CA GLN A 481 -19.82 1.87 -15.48
C GLN A 481 -21.35 1.71 -15.58
N ARG A 482 -22.12 2.67 -15.06
CA ARG A 482 -23.59 2.63 -15.06
C ARG A 482 -24.19 2.78 -16.45
N TYR A 483 -23.69 3.72 -17.25
CA TYR A 483 -24.35 4.14 -18.48
C TYR A 483 -23.67 3.67 -19.77
N GLU A 484 -22.37 3.33 -19.74
CA GLU A 484 -21.63 3.08 -20.98
C GLU A 484 -20.84 1.77 -20.98
N LEU A 485 -19.97 1.56 -20.00
CA LEU A 485 -18.95 0.51 -20.02
C LEU A 485 -19.34 -0.78 -19.26
N GLY A 486 -20.37 -0.72 -18.41
CA GLY A 486 -20.73 -1.85 -17.54
C GLY A 486 -19.80 -1.99 -16.34
N THR A 487 -20.04 -3.01 -15.51
CA THR A 487 -19.33 -3.20 -14.25
C THR A 487 -17.85 -3.55 -14.48
N LEU A 488 -16.94 -2.80 -13.86
CA LEU A 488 -15.55 -3.22 -13.71
C LEU A 488 -15.46 -4.18 -12.52
N GLU A 489 -15.14 -5.44 -12.79
CA GLU A 489 -14.90 -6.40 -11.72
C GLU A 489 -13.62 -6.04 -10.95
N PRO A 490 -13.63 -6.19 -9.61
CA PRO A 490 -12.44 -5.98 -8.80
C PRO A 490 -11.35 -7.00 -9.16
N ARG A 491 -10.20 -6.88 -8.48
CA ARG A 491 -9.16 -7.90 -8.57
C ARG A 491 -9.78 -9.28 -8.27
N PRO A 492 -9.64 -10.27 -9.18
CA PRO A 492 -10.12 -11.62 -8.97
C PRO A 492 -9.53 -12.23 -7.71
N GLN A 493 -10.18 -13.29 -7.24
CA GLN A 493 -9.69 -14.05 -6.11
C GLN A 493 -8.28 -14.59 -6.36
N TYR A 494 -7.86 -14.84 -7.60
CA TYR A 494 -6.52 -15.27 -7.91
C TYR A 494 -6.03 -14.60 -9.18
N VAL A 495 -4.82 -14.07 -9.12
CA VAL A 495 -4.06 -13.56 -10.27
C VAL A 495 -2.59 -13.86 -10.01
N ALA A 496 -1.93 -14.52 -10.95
CA ALA A 496 -0.50 -14.77 -10.90
C ALA A 496 0.09 -14.76 -12.31
N GLY A 497 1.36 -14.38 -12.42
CA GLY A 497 2.10 -14.50 -13.67
C GLY A 497 3.11 -15.65 -13.65
N GLU A 498 3.15 -16.42 -14.74
CA GLU A 498 4.17 -17.43 -15.01
C GLU A 498 4.95 -17.03 -16.25
N GLY A 499 6.26 -16.82 -16.15
CA GLY A 499 7.01 -16.35 -17.30
C GLY A 499 8.52 -16.48 -17.15
N SER A 500 9.20 -16.70 -18.26
CA SER A 500 10.67 -16.67 -18.35
C SER A 500 11.08 -16.02 -19.67
N GLY A 501 12.10 -15.15 -19.61
CA GLY A 501 12.53 -14.39 -20.79
C GLY A 501 11.42 -13.48 -21.31
N THR A 502 10.97 -13.73 -22.54
CA THR A 502 10.02 -12.89 -23.28
C THR A 502 8.57 -13.36 -23.21
N SER A 503 8.26 -14.47 -22.52
CA SER A 503 6.90 -14.98 -22.37
C SER A 503 6.36 -14.72 -20.97
N LEU A 504 5.13 -14.22 -20.88
CA LEU A 504 4.37 -14.01 -19.64
C LEU A 504 2.97 -14.59 -19.81
N LYS A 505 2.65 -15.63 -19.04
CA LYS A 505 1.30 -16.18 -18.91
C LYS A 505 0.63 -15.58 -17.69
N ILE A 506 -0.59 -15.08 -17.86
CA ILE A 506 -1.42 -14.52 -16.80
C ILE A 506 -2.48 -15.55 -16.45
N ASN A 507 -2.42 -16.06 -15.22
CA ASN A 507 -3.37 -17.02 -14.67
C ASN A 507 -4.36 -16.28 -13.76
N VAL A 508 -5.65 -16.46 -14.00
CA VAL A 508 -6.72 -15.82 -13.22
C VAL A 508 -7.70 -16.87 -12.70
N GLY A 509 -8.07 -16.78 -11.43
CA GLY A 509 -9.06 -17.63 -10.79
C GLY A 509 -10.09 -16.83 -9.99
N HIS A 510 -11.36 -17.20 -10.08
CA HIS A 510 -12.45 -16.58 -9.31
C HIS A 510 -13.64 -17.54 -9.23
N ASN A 511 -14.20 -17.71 -8.02
CA ASN A 511 -15.35 -18.59 -7.75
C ASN A 511 -15.19 -20.01 -8.33
N ASN A 512 -14.03 -20.63 -8.10
CA ASN A 512 -13.64 -21.96 -8.61
C ASN A 512 -13.58 -22.09 -10.14
N ARG A 513 -13.57 -20.98 -10.88
CA ARG A 513 -13.33 -20.96 -12.32
C ARG A 513 -11.98 -20.33 -12.60
N ASN A 514 -11.27 -20.88 -13.59
CA ASN A 514 -9.92 -20.45 -13.93
C ASN A 514 -9.80 -20.19 -15.43
N ILE A 515 -9.06 -19.15 -15.78
CA ILE A 515 -8.63 -18.86 -17.15
C ILE A 515 -7.13 -18.55 -17.15
N SER A 516 -6.53 -18.65 -18.33
CA SER A 516 -5.21 -18.06 -18.57
C SER A 516 -5.15 -17.41 -19.94
N PHE A 517 -4.34 -16.37 -20.05
CA PHE A 517 -4.05 -15.70 -21.31
C PHE A 517 -2.58 -15.29 -21.35
N ASP A 518 -2.03 -15.20 -22.56
CA ASP A 518 -0.61 -15.02 -22.78
C ASP A 518 -0.30 -13.58 -23.20
N ALA A 519 0.85 -13.10 -22.76
CA ALA A 519 1.47 -11.85 -23.13
C ALA A 519 2.94 -12.09 -23.50
N THR A 520 3.48 -11.22 -24.35
CA THR A 520 4.89 -11.26 -24.77
C THR A 520 5.59 -9.98 -24.32
N VAL A 521 6.77 -10.11 -23.73
CA VAL A 521 7.63 -9.01 -23.30
C VAL A 521 8.75 -8.82 -24.31
N GLN A 522 8.81 -7.65 -24.93
CA GLN A 522 9.91 -7.18 -25.74
C GLN A 522 10.80 -6.25 -24.90
N TYR A 523 11.99 -6.71 -24.52
CA TYR A 523 12.97 -5.88 -23.82
C TYR A 523 13.70 -4.93 -24.78
N PRO A 524 14.20 -3.78 -24.32
CA PRO A 524 15.05 -2.90 -25.13
C PRO A 524 16.38 -3.58 -25.47
N THR A 525 17.01 -3.16 -26.56
CA THR A 525 18.32 -3.68 -27.00
C THR A 525 19.51 -2.98 -26.35
N SER A 526 19.27 -2.18 -25.31
CA SER A 526 20.30 -1.43 -24.57
C SER A 526 21.23 -2.35 -23.78
N ASP A 527 22.45 -1.90 -23.51
CA ASP A 527 23.41 -2.59 -22.61
C ASP A 527 22.99 -2.53 -21.13
N ASP A 528 22.00 -1.70 -20.79
CA ASP A 528 21.40 -1.62 -19.46
C ASP A 528 20.79 -2.96 -19.06
N LYS A 529 20.88 -3.29 -17.76
CA LYS A 529 20.39 -4.54 -17.20
C LYS A 529 19.05 -4.39 -16.49
N GLY A 530 18.38 -3.24 -16.60
CA GLY A 530 17.06 -3.00 -16.00
C GLY A 530 17.11 -2.87 -14.47
N PRO A 531 15.95 -2.89 -13.79
CA PRO A 531 14.60 -3.13 -14.33
C PRO A 531 14.14 -2.04 -15.30
N PHE A 532 13.38 -2.42 -16.33
CA PHE A 532 12.95 -1.49 -17.38
C PHE A 532 11.53 -0.96 -17.15
N PRO A 533 11.25 0.35 -17.30
CA PRO A 533 9.88 0.83 -17.46
C PRO A 533 9.20 0.10 -18.61
N PHE A 534 7.88 -0.04 -18.55
CA PHE A 534 7.18 -0.84 -19.56
C PHE A 534 5.85 -0.25 -20.02
N ILE A 535 5.54 -0.54 -21.29
CA ILE A 535 4.31 -0.15 -21.96
C ILE A 535 3.50 -1.41 -22.27
N ILE A 536 2.27 -1.50 -21.78
CA ILE A 536 1.31 -2.54 -22.15
C ILE A 536 0.58 -2.11 -23.43
N ALA A 537 0.76 -2.85 -24.52
CA ALA A 537 0.18 -2.60 -25.82
C ALA A 537 -0.97 -3.59 -26.11
N LEU A 538 -2.20 -3.07 -26.16
CA LEU A 538 -3.39 -3.86 -26.47
C LEU A 538 -3.40 -4.26 -27.96
N GLY A 539 -3.39 -5.57 -28.24
CA GLY A 539 -3.47 -6.13 -29.59
C GLY A 539 -2.25 -5.86 -30.48
N GLY A 540 -1.17 -5.30 -29.93
CA GLY A 540 0.06 -4.98 -30.65
C GLY A 540 0.56 -3.56 -30.40
N SER A 541 1.87 -3.35 -30.54
CA SER A 541 2.48 -2.02 -30.48
C SER A 541 2.55 -1.38 -31.87
N THR A 542 1.88 -0.25 -32.04
CA THR A 542 2.01 0.60 -33.24
C THR A 542 3.01 1.73 -33.05
N ILE A 543 3.49 1.96 -31.82
CA ILE A 543 4.53 2.94 -31.54
C ILE A 543 5.93 2.34 -31.76
N PRO A 544 6.89 3.15 -32.22
CA PRO A 544 8.30 2.77 -32.15
C PRO A 544 8.69 2.54 -30.68
N GLN A 545 9.40 1.43 -30.40
CA GLN A 545 9.84 1.11 -29.05
C GLN A 545 10.72 2.26 -28.50
N PRO A 546 10.32 2.91 -27.39
CA PRO A 546 11.15 3.94 -26.78
C PRO A 546 12.44 3.37 -26.23
N ALA A 547 13.48 4.20 -26.15
CA ALA A 547 14.75 3.81 -25.55
C ALA A 547 14.55 3.35 -24.09
N ASP A 548 15.30 2.32 -23.70
CA ASP A 548 15.33 1.78 -22.33
C ASP A 548 13.95 1.41 -21.78
N THR A 549 12.98 1.11 -22.64
CA THR A 549 11.59 0.80 -22.26
C THR A 549 11.16 -0.53 -22.86
N ALA A 550 10.63 -1.42 -22.03
CA ALA A 550 10.07 -2.69 -22.46
C ALA A 550 8.63 -2.51 -22.98
N VAL A 551 8.19 -3.42 -23.86
CA VAL A 551 6.83 -3.43 -24.38
C VAL A 551 6.21 -4.79 -24.12
N ILE A 552 5.10 -4.81 -23.39
CA ILE A 552 4.28 -6.01 -23.18
C ILE A 552 3.14 -5.98 -24.19
N THR A 553 2.99 -7.01 -25.01
CA THR A 553 1.86 -7.15 -25.92
C THR A 553 0.99 -8.33 -25.51
N PHE A 554 -0.32 -8.17 -25.53
CA PHE A 554 -1.27 -9.26 -25.33
C PHE A 554 -2.44 -9.14 -26.31
N ASP A 555 -3.15 -10.25 -26.54
CA ASP A 555 -4.36 -10.27 -27.35
C ASP A 555 -5.60 -9.98 -26.47
N PRO A 556 -6.26 -8.82 -26.63
CA PRO A 556 -7.46 -8.50 -25.86
C PRO A 556 -8.70 -9.28 -26.35
N GLU A 557 -8.72 -9.75 -27.59
CA GLU A 557 -9.85 -10.51 -28.18
C GLU A 557 -10.07 -11.86 -27.47
N ASP A 558 -8.99 -12.42 -26.92
CA ASP A 558 -8.99 -13.63 -26.08
C ASP A 558 -9.84 -13.45 -24.81
N LEU A 559 -9.88 -12.23 -24.26
CA LEU A 559 -10.62 -11.91 -23.03
C LEU A 559 -12.07 -11.50 -23.32
N ALA A 560 -12.28 -10.68 -24.35
CA ALA A 560 -13.58 -10.31 -24.87
C ALA A 560 -13.51 -10.08 -26.38
N MET A 561 -14.28 -10.85 -27.13
CA MET A 561 -14.29 -10.80 -28.59
C MET A 561 -15.08 -9.59 -29.10
N THR A 562 -14.63 -9.03 -30.23
CA THR A 562 -15.28 -7.90 -30.93
C THR A 562 -15.44 -8.16 -32.44
N ASP A 563 -15.79 -9.38 -32.83
CA ASP A 563 -16.13 -9.75 -34.21
C ASP A 563 -17.64 -9.58 -34.49
N GLY A 564 -18.13 -8.37 -34.20
CA GLY A 564 -19.53 -7.99 -34.38
C GLY A 564 -20.45 -8.31 -33.20
N LEU A 565 -21.75 -8.07 -33.38
CA LEU A 565 -22.74 -8.13 -32.29
C LEU A 565 -22.89 -9.53 -31.65
N SER A 566 -22.65 -10.61 -32.40
CA SER A 566 -22.71 -11.98 -31.88
C SER A 566 -21.59 -12.29 -30.89
N SER A 567 -20.55 -11.46 -30.79
CA SER A 567 -19.45 -11.63 -29.84
C SER A 567 -19.82 -11.21 -28.41
N ARG A 568 -21.02 -10.67 -28.18
CA ARG A 568 -21.48 -10.23 -26.84
C ARG A 568 -21.35 -11.39 -25.84
N GLY A 569 -20.64 -11.13 -24.75
CA GLY A 569 -20.48 -12.12 -23.68
C GLY A 569 -19.59 -13.31 -24.04
N ASN A 570 -18.81 -13.22 -25.13
CA ASN A 570 -17.87 -14.26 -25.55
C ASN A 570 -16.42 -13.84 -25.29
N GLY A 571 -15.64 -14.75 -24.70
CA GLY A 571 -14.24 -14.54 -24.32
C GLY A 571 -13.96 -15.04 -22.91
N LYS A 572 -12.68 -15.23 -22.57
CA LYS A 572 -12.25 -15.87 -21.32
C LYS A 572 -12.77 -15.15 -20.06
N PHE A 573 -12.93 -13.83 -20.10
CA PHE A 573 -13.53 -13.12 -18.96
C PHE A 573 -14.94 -13.64 -18.64
N TYR A 574 -15.76 -13.83 -19.67
CA TYR A 574 -17.14 -14.27 -19.53
C TYR A 574 -17.25 -15.76 -19.16
N ASP A 575 -16.22 -16.58 -19.40
CA ASP A 575 -16.16 -17.94 -18.87
C ASP A 575 -16.17 -17.95 -17.33
N ILE A 576 -15.58 -16.93 -16.70
CA ILE A 576 -15.56 -16.74 -15.24
C ILE A 576 -16.83 -16.06 -14.75
N TYR A 577 -17.17 -14.91 -15.32
CA TYR A 577 -18.22 -14.03 -14.78
C TYR A 577 -19.61 -14.25 -15.41
N GLY A 578 -19.70 -15.10 -16.43
CA GLY A 578 -20.93 -15.43 -17.15
C GLY A 578 -21.14 -14.58 -18.41
N SER A 579 -21.74 -15.17 -19.45
CA SER A 579 -22.00 -14.48 -20.72
C SER A 579 -23.02 -13.35 -20.65
N GLY A 580 -23.87 -13.33 -19.61
CA GLY A 580 -24.80 -12.24 -19.32
C GLY A 580 -24.24 -11.10 -18.46
N HIS A 581 -22.92 -11.06 -18.25
CA HIS A 581 -22.28 -10.01 -17.45
C HIS A 581 -22.39 -8.64 -18.12
N SER A 582 -22.51 -7.56 -17.33
CA SER A 582 -22.76 -6.20 -17.83
C SER A 582 -21.53 -5.56 -18.50
N ALA A 583 -20.33 -5.99 -18.13
CA ALA A 583 -19.07 -5.45 -18.65
C ALA A 583 -19.02 -5.48 -20.17
N SER A 584 -18.61 -4.37 -20.78
CA SER A 584 -18.34 -4.28 -22.20
C SER A 584 -17.00 -4.89 -22.58
N ALA A 585 -16.75 -5.12 -23.88
CA ALA A 585 -15.42 -5.57 -24.31
C ALA A 585 -14.31 -4.59 -23.90
N LEU A 586 -14.53 -3.28 -24.02
CA LEU A 586 -13.54 -2.27 -23.59
C LEU A 586 -13.25 -2.34 -22.08
N MET A 587 -14.28 -2.54 -21.25
CA MET A 587 -14.10 -2.70 -19.80
C MET A 587 -13.35 -3.99 -19.46
N VAL A 588 -13.65 -5.08 -20.17
CA VAL A 588 -12.94 -6.35 -20.01
C VAL A 588 -11.46 -6.24 -20.43
N TRP A 589 -11.16 -5.51 -21.50
CA TRP A 589 -9.78 -5.28 -21.92
C TRP A 589 -9.01 -4.45 -20.89
N ALA A 590 -9.64 -3.43 -20.31
CA ALA A 590 -9.08 -2.65 -19.19
C ALA A 590 -8.84 -3.54 -17.96
N TRP A 591 -9.80 -4.39 -17.60
CA TRP A 591 -9.61 -5.41 -16.56
C TRP A 591 -8.42 -6.32 -16.88
N GLY A 592 -8.26 -6.75 -18.13
CA GLY A 592 -7.13 -7.56 -18.60
C GLY A 592 -5.77 -6.88 -18.39
N VAL A 593 -5.67 -5.59 -18.73
CA VAL A 593 -4.49 -4.77 -18.44
C VAL A 593 -4.19 -4.77 -16.94
N SER A 594 -5.21 -4.59 -16.08
CA SER A 594 -5.03 -4.65 -14.64
C SER A 594 -4.51 -6.01 -14.17
N ARG A 595 -4.93 -7.12 -14.81
CA ARG A 595 -4.42 -8.47 -14.50
C ARG A 595 -2.98 -8.69 -14.97
N ILE A 596 -2.57 -8.06 -16.07
CA ILE A 596 -1.16 -8.06 -16.50
C ILE A 596 -0.29 -7.34 -15.47
N ILE A 597 -0.74 -6.17 -14.97
CA ILE A 597 -0.02 -5.44 -13.90
C ILE A 597 0.06 -6.31 -12.63
N ASP A 598 -1.04 -6.96 -12.25
CA ASP A 598 -1.06 -7.91 -11.12
C ASP A 598 -0.06 -9.07 -11.34
N ALA A 599 -0.01 -9.64 -12.55
CA ALA A 599 0.89 -10.73 -12.90
C ALA A 599 2.37 -10.31 -12.85
N VAL A 600 2.73 -9.17 -13.46
CA VAL A 600 4.11 -8.63 -13.44
C VAL A 600 4.60 -8.41 -12.01
N ALA A 601 3.74 -7.98 -11.09
CA ALA A 601 4.11 -7.83 -9.68
C ALA A 601 4.54 -9.15 -9.01
N THR A 602 4.04 -10.28 -9.50
CA THR A 602 4.29 -11.62 -8.95
C THR A 602 5.34 -12.44 -9.73
N THR A 603 5.77 -11.97 -10.90
CA THR A 603 6.72 -12.70 -11.76
C THR A 603 8.12 -12.07 -11.69
N PRO A 604 9.20 -12.86 -11.66
CA PRO A 604 10.58 -12.36 -11.66
C PRO A 604 11.01 -11.87 -13.06
N LEU A 605 10.27 -10.91 -13.62
CA LEU A 605 10.62 -10.21 -14.85
C LEU A 605 11.47 -8.98 -14.53
N ASN A 606 12.32 -8.59 -15.47
CA ASN A 606 13.22 -7.47 -15.32
C ASN A 606 12.54 -6.13 -15.67
N LEU A 607 11.41 -5.86 -15.00
CA LEU A 607 10.52 -4.75 -15.28
C LEU A 607 10.34 -3.87 -14.05
N GLU A 608 10.32 -2.56 -14.27
CA GLU A 608 10.17 -1.54 -13.24
C GLU A 608 8.69 -1.40 -12.90
N ARG A 609 8.35 -1.72 -11.65
CA ARG A 609 6.95 -1.86 -11.22
C ARG A 609 6.28 -0.50 -11.00
N GLY A 610 7.07 0.55 -10.74
CA GLY A 610 6.58 1.93 -10.57
C GLY A 610 6.50 2.75 -11.86
N ALA A 611 6.78 2.17 -13.04
CA ALA A 611 6.83 2.91 -14.29
C ALA A 611 6.07 2.20 -15.42
N ILE A 612 4.75 2.38 -15.41
CA ILE A 612 3.79 1.63 -16.24
C ILE A 612 3.10 2.56 -17.24
N ALA A 613 3.06 2.19 -18.51
CA ALA A 613 2.21 2.82 -19.51
C ALA A 613 1.25 1.84 -20.17
N VAL A 614 0.22 2.38 -20.83
CA VAL A 614 -0.69 1.61 -21.68
C VAL A 614 -0.88 2.29 -23.03
N THR A 615 -0.94 1.51 -24.11
CA THR A 615 -1.15 2.00 -25.48
C THR A 615 -2.01 1.03 -26.29
N GLY A 616 -2.56 1.54 -27.39
CA GLY A 616 -3.26 0.74 -28.39
C GLY A 616 -3.73 1.63 -29.53
N CYS A 617 -4.08 1.04 -30.67
CA CYS A 617 -4.59 1.78 -31.82
C CYS A 617 -6.05 1.42 -32.14
N SER A 618 -6.84 2.37 -32.65
CA SER A 618 -8.22 2.14 -33.08
C SER A 618 -9.10 1.68 -31.91
N ALA A 619 -9.83 0.56 -32.04
CA ALA A 619 -10.55 -0.07 -30.95
C ALA A 619 -9.66 -0.33 -29.72
N HIS A 620 -8.44 -0.81 -29.92
CA HIS A 620 -7.48 -1.01 -28.83
C HIS A 620 -7.00 0.32 -28.22
N GLY A 621 -7.02 1.41 -28.99
CA GLY A 621 -6.79 2.76 -28.48
C GLY A 621 -7.91 3.24 -27.54
N ARG A 622 -9.16 2.87 -27.83
CA ARG A 622 -10.28 3.06 -26.90
C ARG A 622 -10.07 2.25 -25.62
N GLY A 623 -9.68 0.99 -25.77
CA GLY A 623 -9.35 0.11 -24.64
C GLY A 623 -8.22 0.65 -23.77
N ALA A 624 -7.16 1.20 -24.39
CA ALA A 624 -6.05 1.84 -23.69
C ALA A 624 -6.49 3.07 -22.89
N LEU A 625 -7.39 3.90 -23.44
CA LEU A 625 -7.96 5.03 -22.70
C LEU A 625 -8.81 4.57 -21.51
N VAL A 626 -9.64 3.54 -21.68
CA VAL A 626 -10.43 2.96 -20.58
C VAL A 626 -9.52 2.36 -19.52
N ALA A 627 -8.49 1.61 -19.90
CA ALA A 627 -7.50 1.07 -18.96
C ALA A 627 -6.81 2.19 -18.16
N GLY A 628 -6.32 3.21 -18.86
CA GLY A 628 -5.71 4.38 -18.25
C GLY A 628 -6.64 5.15 -17.32
N ALA A 629 -7.93 5.24 -17.64
CA ALA A 629 -8.92 5.91 -16.80
C ALA A 629 -9.23 5.15 -15.51
N PHE A 630 -9.36 3.82 -15.56
CA PHE A 630 -9.82 2.99 -14.45
C PHE A 630 -8.70 2.39 -13.60
N ASP A 631 -7.49 2.20 -14.14
CA ASP A 631 -6.35 1.68 -13.39
C ASP A 631 -5.36 2.79 -13.06
N GLN A 632 -5.38 3.22 -11.80
CA GLN A 632 -4.56 4.33 -11.32
C GLN A 632 -3.06 4.01 -11.21
N ARG A 633 -2.66 2.75 -11.46
CA ARG A 633 -1.26 2.30 -11.45
C ARG A 633 -0.54 2.65 -12.76
N ILE A 634 -1.30 3.03 -13.79
CA ILE A 634 -0.79 3.40 -15.11
C ILE A 634 -0.33 4.87 -15.08
N HIS A 635 0.98 5.09 -15.16
CA HIS A 635 1.62 6.40 -15.10
C HIS A 635 1.49 7.20 -16.41
N LEU A 636 1.38 6.50 -17.55
CA LEU A 636 1.20 7.12 -18.88
C LEU A 636 0.19 6.37 -19.74
N THR A 637 -0.80 7.07 -20.28
CA THR A 637 -1.81 6.51 -21.19
C THR A 637 -1.64 7.09 -22.59
N ILE A 638 -1.57 6.23 -23.61
CA ILE A 638 -1.26 6.62 -25.00
C ILE A 638 -2.30 6.02 -25.97
N PRO A 639 -3.53 6.57 -26.05
CA PRO A 639 -4.50 6.13 -27.03
C PRO A 639 -4.14 6.68 -28.41
N ILE A 640 -4.13 5.80 -29.42
CA ILE A 640 -3.74 6.13 -30.79
C ILE A 640 -4.92 5.91 -31.73
N GLU A 641 -5.25 6.92 -32.54
CA GLU A 641 -6.31 6.87 -33.56
C GLU A 641 -7.61 6.22 -33.06
N SER A 642 -7.97 6.52 -31.81
CA SER A 642 -9.04 5.86 -31.06
C SER A 642 -10.43 6.33 -31.51
N GLY A 643 -10.52 7.59 -31.96
CA GLY A 643 -11.73 8.19 -32.52
C GLY A 643 -12.91 8.24 -31.55
N ALA A 644 -14.14 8.16 -32.10
CA ALA A 644 -15.38 8.18 -31.33
C ALA A 644 -15.45 6.99 -30.36
N GLY A 645 -15.75 7.21 -29.09
CA GLY A 645 -15.70 6.14 -28.08
C GLY A 645 -14.30 5.85 -27.54
N GLY A 646 -13.32 6.67 -27.92
CA GLY A 646 -12.00 6.77 -27.32
C GLY A 646 -11.74 8.23 -26.95
N ALA A 647 -10.86 8.90 -27.67
CA ALA A 647 -10.59 10.31 -27.45
C ALA A 647 -11.80 11.19 -27.83
N GLY A 648 -12.54 10.86 -28.89
CA GLY A 648 -13.62 11.71 -29.42
C GLY A 648 -14.90 11.72 -28.56
N CYS A 649 -15.46 12.90 -28.34
CA CYS A 649 -16.73 13.07 -27.60
C CYS A 649 -17.97 12.72 -28.44
N TRP A 650 -18.95 12.07 -27.81
CA TRP A 650 -20.19 11.61 -28.45
C TRP A 650 -21.03 12.78 -28.98
N ARG A 651 -21.24 13.83 -28.17
CA ARG A 651 -22.04 14.99 -28.58
C ARG A 651 -21.47 15.72 -29.79
N ILE A 652 -20.13 15.80 -29.86
CA ILE A 652 -19.43 16.44 -30.97
C ILE A 652 -19.54 15.58 -32.23
N ALA A 653 -19.37 14.26 -32.11
CA ALA A 653 -19.54 13.33 -33.23
C ALA A 653 -20.95 13.41 -33.86
N ASP A 654 -21.99 13.47 -33.03
CA ASP A 654 -23.37 13.63 -33.48
C ASP A 654 -23.62 14.94 -34.22
N ASP A 655 -23.08 16.05 -33.71
CA ASP A 655 -23.20 17.38 -34.35
C ASP A 655 -22.43 17.45 -35.67
N LEU A 656 -21.24 16.83 -35.74
CA LEU A 656 -20.49 16.67 -36.99
C LEU A 656 -21.28 15.85 -38.01
N LYS A 657 -21.89 14.73 -37.59
CA LYS A 657 -22.74 13.90 -38.45
C LYS A 657 -23.95 14.67 -38.98
N LYS A 658 -24.63 15.43 -38.11
CA LYS A 658 -25.74 16.32 -38.50
C LYS A 658 -25.31 17.42 -39.46
N SER A 659 -24.06 17.87 -39.36
CA SER A 659 -23.46 18.88 -40.25
C SER A 659 -22.96 18.30 -41.58
N GLY A 660 -23.19 17.01 -41.84
CA GLY A 660 -22.82 16.34 -43.10
C GLY A 660 -21.41 15.77 -43.13
N VAL A 661 -20.67 15.81 -42.02
CA VAL A 661 -19.37 15.14 -41.89
C VAL A 661 -19.61 13.64 -41.68
N ASN A 662 -18.83 12.79 -42.34
CA ASN A 662 -18.92 11.34 -42.13
C ASN A 662 -18.25 10.89 -40.82
N ALA A 663 -18.73 11.42 -39.70
CA ALA A 663 -18.31 11.02 -38.36
C ALA A 663 -18.99 9.69 -37.96
N THR A 664 -18.24 8.84 -37.24
CA THR A 664 -18.80 7.68 -36.54
C THR A 664 -19.43 8.15 -35.23
N THR A 665 -20.69 7.78 -35.00
CA THR A 665 -21.47 8.16 -33.82
C THR A 665 -21.60 7.01 -32.82
N ALA A 666 -22.16 7.26 -31.64
CA ALA A 666 -22.49 6.22 -30.68
C ALA A 666 -23.48 5.20 -31.27
N ALA A 667 -24.54 5.69 -31.93
CA ALA A 667 -25.53 4.87 -32.61
C ALA A 667 -24.92 3.95 -33.68
N ASP A 668 -23.91 4.41 -34.42
CA ASP A 668 -23.22 3.58 -35.40
C ASP A 668 -22.49 2.41 -34.70
N LEU A 669 -21.75 2.71 -33.62
CA LEU A 669 -20.88 1.73 -32.96
C LEU A 669 -21.63 0.66 -32.16
N VAL A 670 -22.74 1.01 -31.49
CA VAL A 670 -23.54 0.02 -30.75
C VAL A 670 -24.26 -0.96 -31.67
N ASN A 671 -24.48 -0.58 -32.93
CA ASN A 671 -25.06 -1.44 -33.95
C ASN A 671 -24.01 -2.25 -34.73
N GLU A 672 -22.73 -1.90 -34.60
CA GLU A 672 -21.63 -2.60 -35.25
C GLU A 672 -21.03 -3.67 -34.34
N ASN A 673 -20.81 -3.35 -33.07
CA ASN A 673 -19.94 -4.16 -32.22
C ASN A 673 -20.28 -4.08 -30.72
N VAL A 674 -19.53 -4.82 -29.91
CA VAL A 674 -19.76 -5.04 -28.48
C VAL A 674 -18.81 -4.26 -27.56
N PHE A 675 -18.19 -3.21 -28.10
CA PHE A 675 -17.26 -2.33 -27.37
C PHE A 675 -17.86 -1.72 -26.10
N PHE A 676 -19.16 -1.42 -26.10
CA PHE A 676 -19.89 -0.81 -24.98
C PHE A 676 -20.90 -1.79 -24.38
N SER A 677 -21.36 -1.53 -23.16
CA SER A 677 -22.36 -2.36 -22.47
C SER A 677 -23.73 -2.24 -23.14
N GLU A 678 -24.62 -3.20 -22.89
CA GLU A 678 -25.99 -3.15 -23.42
C GLU A 678 -26.78 -1.94 -22.91
N ALA A 679 -26.48 -1.46 -21.69
CA ALA A 679 -27.10 -0.27 -21.12
C ALA A 679 -26.83 0.99 -21.97
N PHE A 680 -25.68 1.06 -22.65
CA PHE A 680 -25.34 2.19 -23.51
C PHE A 680 -26.25 2.29 -24.73
N SER A 681 -26.72 1.16 -25.26
CA SER A 681 -27.60 1.11 -26.42
C SER A 681 -28.92 1.84 -26.19
N GLU A 682 -29.36 1.96 -24.93
CA GLU A 682 -30.52 2.79 -24.58
C GLU A 682 -30.29 4.24 -24.99
N TYR A 683 -29.09 4.80 -24.78
CA TYR A 683 -28.80 6.22 -24.94
C TYR A 683 -28.13 6.60 -26.27
N ALA A 684 -27.72 5.61 -27.08
CA ALA A 684 -26.85 5.82 -28.23
C ALA A 684 -27.44 6.75 -29.31
N ASP A 685 -28.77 6.89 -29.39
CA ASP A 685 -29.47 7.81 -30.29
C ASP A 685 -29.95 9.11 -29.61
N HIS A 686 -29.74 9.25 -28.29
CA HIS A 686 -30.07 10.43 -27.49
C HIS A 686 -28.98 10.78 -26.47
N ILE A 687 -27.73 10.80 -26.94
CA ILE A 687 -26.50 11.08 -26.17
C ILE A 687 -26.58 12.33 -25.28
N THR A 688 -27.37 13.33 -25.65
CA THR A 688 -27.54 14.54 -24.83
C THR A 688 -28.12 14.26 -23.45
N ASP A 689 -28.76 13.12 -23.26
CA ASP A 689 -29.35 12.76 -21.99
C ASP A 689 -28.28 12.21 -21.04
N LEU A 690 -27.20 11.58 -21.54
CA LEU A 690 -26.14 11.02 -20.69
C LEU A 690 -25.45 12.06 -19.79
N PRO A 691 -25.25 11.77 -18.49
CA PRO A 691 -24.49 12.66 -17.59
C PRO A 691 -22.96 12.56 -17.80
N ILE A 692 -22.51 11.91 -18.87
CA ILE A 692 -21.12 11.66 -19.23
C ILE A 692 -20.84 12.01 -20.69
N ASP A 693 -19.58 12.25 -20.99
CA ASP A 693 -18.99 12.26 -22.33
C ASP A 693 -17.47 12.02 -22.18
N HIS A 694 -16.77 11.68 -23.27
CA HIS A 694 -15.41 11.11 -23.21
C HIS A 694 -14.32 12.08 -22.74
N HIS A 695 -14.56 13.39 -22.73
CA HIS A 695 -13.65 14.32 -22.05
C HIS A 695 -13.57 14.05 -20.54
N LEU A 696 -14.63 13.52 -19.93
CA LEU A 696 -14.60 13.08 -18.53
C LEU A 696 -13.79 11.80 -18.36
N LEU A 697 -13.85 10.86 -19.31
CA LEU A 697 -13.05 9.64 -19.29
C LEU A 697 -11.56 9.97 -19.34
N ALA A 698 -11.17 10.86 -20.26
CA ALA A 698 -9.81 11.39 -20.33
C ALA A 698 -9.40 12.10 -19.03
N ALA A 699 -10.31 12.87 -18.43
CA ALA A 699 -10.03 13.56 -17.19
C ALA A 699 -9.75 12.59 -16.02
N MET A 700 -10.32 11.38 -16.00
CA MET A 700 -10.00 10.36 -14.98
C MET A 700 -8.52 9.94 -14.94
N VAL A 701 -7.78 10.20 -16.02
CA VAL A 701 -6.33 9.94 -16.03
C VAL A 701 -5.57 10.93 -15.15
N ALA A 702 -6.07 12.16 -14.97
CA ALA A 702 -5.38 13.18 -14.19
C ALA A 702 -5.17 12.76 -12.72
N PRO A 703 -3.98 12.99 -12.14
CA PRO A 703 -2.84 13.77 -12.66
C PRO A 703 -1.79 12.96 -13.43
N ARG A 704 -2.09 11.72 -13.82
CA ARG A 704 -1.16 10.84 -14.55
C ARG A 704 -1.00 11.34 -16.00
N GLY A 705 0.07 10.89 -16.66
CA GLY A 705 0.36 11.30 -18.03
C GLY A 705 -0.68 10.78 -19.01
N LEU A 706 -1.14 11.63 -19.91
CA LEU A 706 -1.99 11.21 -21.04
C LEU A 706 -1.52 11.90 -22.32
N LEU A 707 -1.18 11.09 -23.32
CA LEU A 707 -0.74 11.54 -24.65
C LEU A 707 -1.68 10.96 -25.71
N ILE A 708 -2.54 11.79 -26.27
CA ILE A 708 -3.47 11.40 -27.33
C ILE A 708 -2.80 11.64 -28.69
N LEU A 709 -2.64 10.59 -29.49
CA LEU A 709 -2.11 10.66 -30.85
C LEU A 709 -3.22 10.34 -31.83
N GLU A 710 -3.69 11.33 -32.57
CA GLU A 710 -4.80 11.17 -33.51
C GLU A 710 -4.38 11.48 -34.95
N ASN A 711 -5.21 11.01 -35.88
CA ASN A 711 -5.08 11.29 -37.31
C ASN A 711 -6.17 12.28 -37.72
N ARG A 712 -5.96 13.03 -38.80
CA ARG A 712 -6.95 13.96 -39.35
C ARG A 712 -8.26 13.27 -39.82
N ARG A 713 -8.25 11.93 -39.95
CA ARG A 713 -9.44 11.14 -40.33
C ARG A 713 -10.36 10.78 -39.15
N SER A 714 -9.93 11.01 -37.91
CA SER A 714 -10.68 10.73 -36.68
C SER A 714 -11.12 12.03 -35.98
N THR A 715 -12.25 11.97 -35.27
CA THR A 715 -12.97 13.12 -34.70
C THR A 715 -12.28 13.76 -33.48
N ASN A 716 -12.46 15.08 -33.33
CA ASN A 716 -11.80 15.96 -32.36
C ASN A 716 -12.22 15.78 -30.89
N PRO A 717 -11.26 15.89 -29.96
CA PRO A 717 -11.53 16.25 -28.55
C PRO A 717 -10.60 17.32 -27.93
N TRP A 718 -11.12 18.17 -27.02
CA TRP A 718 -10.39 19.25 -26.32
C TRP A 718 -10.84 19.38 -24.84
N VAL A 719 -9.94 19.39 -23.84
CA VAL A 719 -10.04 20.01 -22.47
C VAL A 719 -8.67 20.11 -21.72
N LEU A 720 -8.06 21.28 -21.49
CA LEU A 720 -6.67 21.46 -20.98
C LEU A 720 -6.38 21.07 -19.49
N TRP A 721 -5.22 20.43 -19.22
CA TRP A 721 -4.50 20.30 -17.93
C TRP A 721 -2.96 20.17 -18.13
N THR A 722 -2.13 20.49 -17.14
CA THR A 722 -0.66 20.36 -17.21
C THR A 722 -0.18 18.93 -16.93
N GLY A 723 0.20 18.19 -17.97
CA GLY A 723 0.50 16.74 -17.91
C GLY A 723 -0.29 15.94 -18.94
N TRP A 724 -1.18 16.61 -19.68
CA TRP A 724 -1.90 16.12 -20.83
C TRP A 724 -1.30 16.67 -22.14
N GLY A 725 -1.36 15.90 -23.22
CA GLY A 725 -0.96 16.35 -24.55
C GLY A 725 -1.76 15.67 -25.66
N MET A 726 -2.07 16.42 -26.71
CA MET A 726 -2.72 15.95 -27.92
C MET A 726 -1.95 16.39 -29.15
N SER A 727 -1.73 15.44 -30.05
CA SER A 727 -1.12 15.68 -31.35
C SER A 727 -1.97 15.01 -32.43
N GLN A 728 -2.60 15.82 -33.29
CA GLN A 728 -3.35 15.34 -34.44
C GLN A 728 -2.59 15.67 -35.72
N ILE A 729 -2.11 14.65 -36.43
CA ILE A 729 -1.31 14.81 -37.65
C ILE A 729 -1.87 13.92 -38.75
N GLY A 730 -2.05 14.46 -39.95
CA GLY A 730 -2.54 13.72 -41.11
C GLY A 730 -1.51 12.75 -41.66
N HIS A 731 -1.87 11.48 -41.78
CA HIS A 731 -1.10 10.46 -42.50
C HIS A 731 -2.02 9.48 -43.26
N THR A 732 -1.45 8.75 -44.22
CA THR A 732 -2.22 8.01 -45.23
C THR A 732 -2.72 6.64 -44.77
N THR A 733 -2.04 6.03 -43.80
CA THR A 733 -2.31 4.65 -43.35
C THR A 733 -2.78 4.69 -41.90
N HIS A 734 -3.93 4.08 -41.62
CA HIS A 734 -4.47 3.91 -40.27
C HIS A 734 -3.53 3.07 -39.41
N CYS A 735 -3.35 3.43 -38.15
CA CYS A 735 -2.46 2.79 -37.18
C CYS A 735 -0.97 2.78 -37.54
N GLN A 736 -0.57 3.54 -38.56
CA GLN A 736 0.84 3.78 -38.85
C GLN A 736 1.28 5.02 -38.07
N PHE A 737 2.18 4.85 -37.11
CA PHE A 737 2.73 5.95 -36.34
C PHE A 737 3.33 7.04 -37.25
N ALA A 738 2.90 8.29 -37.06
CA ALA A 738 3.46 9.41 -37.78
C ALA A 738 4.79 9.83 -37.15
N GLY A 739 5.90 9.76 -37.89
CA GLY A 739 7.23 10.14 -37.38
C GLY A 739 7.31 11.58 -36.85
N GLN A 740 6.41 12.48 -37.29
CA GLN A 740 6.30 13.85 -36.77
C GLN A 740 5.77 13.92 -35.32
N GLN A 741 5.24 12.82 -34.78
CA GLN A 741 4.75 12.68 -33.41
C GLN A 741 5.79 12.04 -32.47
N TYR A 742 6.97 11.68 -32.99
CA TYR A 742 8.05 11.05 -32.23
C TYR A 742 8.60 11.94 -31.09
N PRO A 743 8.80 13.26 -31.29
CA PRO A 743 9.23 14.14 -30.20
C PRO A 743 8.25 14.15 -29.02
N GLU A 744 6.95 14.17 -29.29
CA GLU A 744 5.90 14.15 -28.28
C GLU A 744 5.90 12.83 -27.50
N LEU A 745 5.97 11.70 -28.21
CA LEU A 745 6.06 10.37 -27.59
C LEU A 745 7.25 10.29 -26.63
N ASN A 746 8.43 10.72 -27.06
CA ASN A 746 9.64 10.67 -26.23
C ASN A 746 9.55 11.60 -25.03
N ALA A 747 9.04 12.82 -25.18
CA ALA A 747 8.90 13.75 -24.06
C ALA A 747 8.01 13.19 -22.96
N PHE A 748 6.88 12.56 -23.32
CA PHE A 748 5.98 11.93 -22.36
C PHE A 748 6.59 10.67 -21.71
N VAL A 749 7.21 9.79 -22.49
CA VAL A 749 7.89 8.60 -21.95
C VAL A 749 9.01 8.99 -21.00
N ASN A 750 9.86 9.94 -21.41
CA ASN A 750 10.96 10.43 -20.59
C ASN A 750 10.47 11.03 -19.27
N LYS A 751 9.40 11.81 -19.30
CA LYS A 751 8.84 12.44 -18.10
C LYS A 751 8.14 11.45 -17.17
N PHE A 752 7.24 10.63 -17.70
CA PHE A 752 6.30 9.85 -16.89
C PHE A 752 6.76 8.41 -16.61
N LEU A 753 7.73 7.88 -17.36
CA LEU A 753 8.28 6.54 -17.14
C LEU A 753 9.75 6.54 -16.74
N ARG A 754 10.50 7.60 -17.06
CA ARG A 754 11.95 7.67 -16.79
C ARG A 754 12.35 8.79 -15.84
N ASP A 755 11.37 9.56 -15.35
CA ASP A 755 11.54 10.67 -14.41
C ASP A 755 12.62 11.70 -14.82
N ILE A 756 12.72 11.97 -16.14
CA ILE A 756 13.67 12.96 -16.66
C ILE A 756 13.10 14.36 -16.45
N SER A 757 13.59 15.03 -15.41
CA SER A 757 13.22 16.42 -15.08
C SER A 757 13.56 17.40 -16.22
N GLY A 758 12.63 18.32 -16.53
CA GLY A 758 12.81 19.37 -17.55
C GLY A 758 12.15 19.10 -18.91
N GLU A 759 11.64 17.90 -19.15
CA GLU A 759 10.87 17.58 -20.36
C GLU A 759 9.58 18.41 -20.47
N GLN A 760 9.41 19.06 -21.62
CA GLN A 760 8.23 19.88 -21.92
C GLN A 760 7.15 18.99 -22.52
N THR A 761 6.04 18.81 -21.80
CA THR A 761 4.91 17.98 -22.27
C THR A 761 3.67 18.79 -22.64
N ASN A 762 3.79 20.10 -22.83
CA ASN A 762 2.68 20.97 -23.23
C ASN A 762 2.44 20.93 -24.74
N TYR A 763 1.96 19.80 -25.25
CA TYR A 763 1.66 19.62 -26.66
C TYR A 763 0.16 19.61 -26.89
N PHE A 764 -0.38 20.65 -27.52
CA PHE A 764 -1.76 20.69 -28.04
C PHE A 764 -1.74 21.22 -29.46
N LYS A 765 -1.81 20.33 -30.44
CA LYS A 765 -1.73 20.70 -31.86
C LYS A 765 -2.62 19.83 -32.76
N THR A 766 -3.13 20.44 -33.81
CA THR A 766 -3.75 19.78 -34.95
C THR A 766 -3.22 20.40 -36.25
N ASP A 767 -2.98 19.57 -37.27
CA ASP A 767 -2.70 20.04 -38.63
C ASP A 767 -3.95 20.17 -39.50
N ALA A 768 -5.14 19.94 -38.92
CA ALA A 768 -6.40 20.19 -39.58
C ALA A 768 -6.62 21.72 -39.77
N PRO A 769 -7.09 22.16 -40.95
CA PRO A 769 -7.40 23.57 -41.19
C PRO A 769 -8.42 24.12 -40.18
N ASN A 770 -8.22 25.36 -39.73
CA ASN A 770 -9.10 26.09 -38.80
C ASN A 770 -9.40 25.31 -37.50
N ASP A 771 -8.39 24.63 -36.94
CA ASP A 771 -8.55 23.77 -35.75
C ASP A 771 -9.67 22.72 -35.91
N ALA A 772 -9.77 22.19 -37.13
CA ALA A 772 -10.85 21.29 -37.57
C ALA A 772 -12.28 21.84 -37.37
N GLY A 773 -12.44 23.16 -37.28
CA GLY A 773 -13.72 23.84 -37.10
C GLY A 773 -14.28 23.76 -35.69
N TYR A 774 -13.45 23.51 -34.68
CA TYR A 774 -13.87 23.46 -33.29
C TYR A 774 -14.07 24.87 -32.70
N GLU A 775 -15.20 25.08 -32.01
CA GLU A 775 -15.51 26.32 -31.29
C GLU A 775 -15.78 26.00 -29.81
N GLU A 776 -14.83 26.32 -28.94
CA GLU A 776 -14.90 25.96 -27.51
C GLU A 776 -16.18 26.44 -26.82
N GLY A 777 -16.58 27.70 -27.05
CA GLY A 777 -17.77 28.30 -26.41
C GLY A 777 -19.11 27.66 -26.82
N LYS A 778 -19.13 26.83 -27.88
CA LYS A 778 -20.29 26.01 -28.26
C LYS A 778 -20.46 24.82 -27.29
N TRP A 779 -19.36 24.28 -26.77
CA TRP A 779 -19.31 23.00 -26.07
C TRP A 779 -19.04 23.13 -24.58
N VAL A 780 -18.26 24.14 -24.19
CA VAL A 780 -17.81 24.39 -22.82
C VAL A 780 -18.50 25.65 -22.31
N ASP A 781 -19.25 25.52 -21.23
CA ASP A 781 -19.92 26.64 -20.55
C ASP A 781 -19.51 26.81 -19.08
N TRP A 782 -18.54 26.01 -18.62
CA TRP A 782 -17.99 26.09 -17.28
C TRP A 782 -16.69 26.90 -17.25
N VAL A 783 -16.40 27.44 -16.08
CA VAL A 783 -15.15 28.16 -15.80
C VAL A 783 -14.15 27.17 -15.20
N LEU A 784 -12.87 27.28 -15.58
CA LEU A 784 -11.79 26.50 -15.00
C LEU A 784 -11.50 26.96 -13.56
N PRO A 785 -11.76 26.14 -12.52
CA PRO A 785 -11.35 26.46 -11.16
C PRO A 785 -9.84 26.25 -11.00
N ARG A 786 -9.25 26.92 -10.00
CA ARG A 786 -7.91 26.59 -9.49
C ARG A 786 -8.10 25.68 -8.27
N LEU A 787 -7.89 24.38 -8.48
CA LEU A 787 -8.12 23.32 -7.48
C LEU A 787 -6.96 23.12 -6.51
#